data_AF-A0A164NIM9-F1
#
_entry.id   AF-A0A164NIM9-F1
#
_cell.length_a   1.000
_cell.length_b   1.000
_cell.length_c   1.000
_cell.angle_alpha   90.00
_cell.angle_beta   90.00
_cell.angle_gamma   90.00
#
_symmetry.space_group_name_H-M   'P 1'
#
loop_
_entity.id
_entity.type
_entity.pdbx_description
1 polymer ?
#
loop_
_entity_poly.entity_id
_entity_poly.type
_entity_poly.pdbx_seq_one_letter_code
_entity_poly.pdbx_strand_id
1 'polypeptide(L)'
;MNIPPGANIMTMAPIPGMVAPPLPPGWTEHRAPNGQLYYYHAATKQSTYERPLPNFANLQTQNAPTQKKKEKPLKKTPIPGTDWLRVQTTEGNTFYTNTVQKQSVWTVPEDIKDAVDALERQERANAIEREQSSDPAEREIERVKAEVEADVKRKAEEELDKPSKKAKLEDRVEQRSAPDTEEEDEDSHTELEGTQQTVAPLSPAAESKEQDSSPSKASFTIPDRVDLSLDEAKAKRLFLDPHSNTILYKALLREKDINPLHPWDTSLPLFIADPRYALVPSVSARRDVFDEYCRERSRELRAAKVAQAKEEEPKAAFERLLREEVKSTRLTWSEWRKTWKKDRRFQNWGRDDREREKRFREYIRELGEIKRANAQKAEANFFALLKENTSVRPDSEWREIKRSIADDPRYEAVGSSTLREELFSTYLKTLSNSTAPTQRDDEVMDPKVSAREKKERRERAVKERESQVLAEKQLLDNQIDRSRTGLNREENEREFLSLLVDAVREPLATWESELSHLNADPRFTTSRLPMNHRLHLFHQHISRLREKHLKNLHAIFSSHAPSLSTPFTALPLSSIQASLPAIKLDFQRAARRKALEDEFESWQRERTLAARQEFNTMLAENSFLEFWGRANKMGGEGIDGGVPADEEGGDEEEGEGGGGKADIKSLAKAIDVREVQRVLQNDKRYIMFDHIPDEREQWVREYMAQLSAPKLSVHVA
;
A
#
# COMPACT_ATOMS: atom_id res chain seq x y z
N MET A 1 -6.12 77.32 -8.90
CA MET A 1 -5.04 78.32 -8.98
C MET A 1 -3.84 77.66 -9.64
N ASN A 2 -3.14 78.39 -10.53
CA ASN A 2 -1.97 78.00 -11.33
C ASN A 2 -2.08 76.74 -12.24
N ILE A 3 -1.29 76.73 -13.32
CA ILE A 3 -1.47 75.92 -14.54
C ILE A 3 -0.06 75.56 -15.17
N PRO A 4 0.16 75.04 -16.42
CA PRO A 4 1.27 74.13 -16.76
C PRO A 4 2.28 74.85 -17.73
N PRO A 5 2.91 74.35 -18.84
CA PRO A 5 2.81 73.08 -19.62
C PRO A 5 4.15 72.35 -19.99
N GLY A 6 4.02 71.12 -20.53
CA GLY A 6 5.00 70.46 -21.43
C GLY A 6 6.03 69.54 -20.76
N ALA A 7 6.60 68.53 -21.45
CA ALA A 7 6.31 67.91 -22.76
C ALA A 7 7.01 66.51 -22.79
N ASN A 8 6.86 65.60 -23.77
CA ASN A 8 6.15 65.57 -25.05
C ASN A 8 5.75 64.11 -25.42
N ILE A 9 5.03 63.86 -26.52
CA ILE A 9 4.77 62.52 -27.08
C ILE A 9 5.36 62.43 -28.51
N MET A 10 6.22 61.45 -28.78
CA MET A 10 6.69 61.16 -30.14
C MET A 10 5.74 60.21 -30.86
N THR A 11 4.94 60.76 -31.79
CA THR A 11 4.28 59.99 -32.84
C THR A 11 5.30 59.47 -33.85
N MET A 12 5.35 58.16 -34.09
CA MET A 12 6.00 57.63 -35.29
C MET A 12 5.00 57.64 -36.46
N ALA A 13 5.42 58.21 -37.61
CA ALA A 13 4.63 58.21 -38.83
C ALA A 13 4.63 56.82 -39.51
N PRO A 14 3.57 56.45 -40.25
CA PRO A 14 3.47 55.13 -40.87
C PRO A 14 4.45 54.97 -42.06
N ILE A 15 5.03 53.77 -42.18
CA ILE A 15 5.81 53.37 -43.36
C ILE A 15 4.84 53.04 -44.50
N PRO A 16 4.89 53.72 -45.66
CA PRO A 16 3.99 53.45 -46.77
C PRO A 16 4.38 52.14 -47.49
N GLY A 17 3.41 51.24 -47.67
CA GLY A 17 3.56 50.04 -48.52
C GLY A 17 3.12 48.71 -47.91
N MET A 18 2.97 48.61 -46.58
CA MET A 18 2.47 47.40 -45.95
C MET A 18 0.94 47.32 -45.99
N VAL A 19 0.41 46.39 -46.79
CA VAL A 19 -0.99 45.96 -46.71
C VAL A 19 -1.20 45.25 -45.38
N ALA A 20 -2.07 45.80 -44.52
CA ALA A 20 -2.35 45.19 -43.22
C ALA A 20 -2.97 43.79 -43.38
N PRO A 21 -2.58 42.79 -42.56
CA PRO A 21 -3.05 41.42 -42.72
C PRO A 21 -4.59 41.31 -42.56
N PRO A 22 -5.23 40.28 -43.14
CA PRO A 22 -6.67 40.08 -42.98
C PRO A 22 -7.05 39.92 -41.51
N LEU A 23 -8.24 40.42 -41.14
CA LEU A 23 -8.78 40.24 -39.79
C LEU A 23 -9.15 38.76 -39.54
N PRO A 24 -9.05 38.25 -38.30
CA PRO A 24 -9.46 36.89 -37.98
C PRO A 24 -10.97 36.68 -38.24
N PRO A 25 -11.41 35.45 -38.58
CA PRO A 25 -12.81 35.16 -38.86
C PRO A 25 -13.76 35.63 -37.75
N GLY A 26 -14.82 36.36 -38.13
CA GLY A 26 -15.83 36.89 -37.23
C GLY A 26 -15.53 38.28 -36.63
N TRP A 27 -14.35 38.85 -36.87
CA TRP A 27 -14.02 40.24 -36.55
C TRP A 27 -14.32 41.19 -37.72
N THR A 28 -14.75 42.40 -37.40
CA THR A 28 -15.11 43.46 -38.36
C THR A 28 -14.53 44.81 -37.93
N GLU A 29 -14.12 45.64 -38.88
CA GLU A 29 -13.58 46.99 -38.62
C GLU A 29 -14.71 48.03 -38.69
N HIS A 30 -14.77 48.91 -37.69
CA HIS A 30 -15.76 49.99 -37.56
C HIS A 30 -15.06 51.30 -37.20
N ARG A 31 -15.77 52.43 -37.37
CA ARG A 31 -15.28 53.76 -37.00
C ARG A 31 -16.24 54.41 -36.01
N ALA A 32 -15.71 54.87 -34.89
CA ALA A 32 -16.46 55.63 -33.90
C ALA A 32 -16.67 57.09 -34.40
N PRO A 33 -17.67 57.82 -33.87
CA PRO A 33 -17.97 59.20 -34.29
C PRO A 33 -16.83 60.21 -34.11
N ASN A 34 -15.82 59.89 -33.29
CA ASN A 34 -14.60 60.68 -33.11
C ASN A 34 -13.50 60.38 -34.16
N GLY A 35 -13.80 59.55 -35.17
CA GLY A 35 -12.87 59.15 -36.23
C GLY A 35 -11.93 57.99 -35.90
N GLN A 36 -11.90 57.50 -34.66
CA GLN A 36 -11.06 56.36 -34.27
C GLN A 36 -11.63 55.04 -34.79
N LEU A 37 -10.75 54.15 -35.23
CA LEU A 37 -11.12 52.78 -35.61
C LEU A 37 -11.28 51.92 -34.36
N TYR A 38 -12.24 50.99 -34.41
CA TYR A 38 -12.35 49.89 -33.45
C TYR A 38 -12.78 48.61 -34.17
N TYR A 39 -12.46 47.47 -33.58
CA TYR A 39 -12.73 46.15 -34.12
C TYR A 39 -13.78 45.47 -33.26
N TYR A 40 -14.80 44.89 -33.90
CA TYR A 40 -15.94 44.27 -33.23
C TYR A 40 -16.12 42.82 -33.70
N HIS A 41 -16.26 41.91 -32.73
CA HIS A 41 -16.52 40.50 -32.99
C HIS A 41 -18.02 40.20 -32.83
N ALA A 42 -18.69 39.89 -33.94
CA ALA A 42 -20.16 39.77 -33.96
C ALA A 42 -20.69 38.64 -33.06
N ALA A 43 -19.96 37.53 -32.94
CA ALA A 43 -20.39 36.36 -32.17
C ALA A 43 -20.22 36.55 -30.64
N THR A 44 -19.09 37.13 -30.19
CA THR A 44 -18.81 37.34 -28.75
C THR A 44 -19.28 38.69 -28.23
N LYS A 45 -19.74 39.59 -29.11
CA LYS A 45 -20.10 41.00 -28.83
C LYS A 45 -18.97 41.83 -28.22
N GLN A 46 -17.72 41.43 -28.41
CA GLN A 46 -16.55 42.14 -27.89
C GLN A 46 -16.08 43.23 -28.87
N SER A 47 -15.69 44.38 -28.33
CA SER A 47 -15.08 45.51 -29.06
C SER A 47 -13.71 45.86 -28.49
N THR A 48 -12.71 46.06 -29.35
CA THR A 48 -11.37 46.53 -28.97
C THR A 48 -10.90 47.64 -29.92
N TYR A 49 -10.08 48.57 -29.42
CA TYR A 49 -9.43 49.60 -30.24
C TYR A 49 -8.09 49.14 -30.84
N GLU A 50 -7.56 48.00 -30.38
CA GLU A 50 -6.35 47.37 -30.92
C GLU A 50 -6.73 46.33 -31.98
N ARG A 51 -5.98 46.27 -33.09
CA ARG A 51 -6.33 45.41 -34.24
C ARG A 51 -6.01 43.95 -33.94
N PRO A 52 -7.00 43.05 -33.81
CA PRO A 52 -6.76 41.65 -33.46
C PRO A 52 -5.99 40.95 -34.59
N LEU A 53 -4.85 40.35 -34.25
CA LEU A 53 -4.01 39.60 -35.19
C LEU A 53 -4.44 38.14 -35.25
N PRO A 54 -4.33 37.45 -36.40
CA PRO A 54 -4.50 36.00 -36.47
C PRO A 54 -3.43 35.31 -35.62
N ASN A 55 -3.82 34.30 -34.86
CA ASN A 55 -2.94 33.64 -33.91
C ASN A 55 -2.03 32.62 -34.63
N PHE A 56 -0.95 33.10 -35.26
CA PHE A 56 0.00 32.34 -36.11
C PHE A 56 0.91 31.38 -35.32
N ALA A 57 0.34 30.58 -34.42
CA ALA A 57 1.05 29.64 -33.54
C ALA A 57 0.46 28.22 -33.61
N ASN A 58 0.05 27.75 -34.80
CA ASN A 58 -0.29 26.33 -35.00
C ASN A 58 -0.26 25.84 -36.47
N LEU A 59 0.82 26.13 -37.22
CA LEU A 59 0.99 25.68 -38.61
C LEU A 59 2.34 24.99 -38.89
N GLN A 60 2.86 24.19 -37.94
CA GLN A 60 3.95 23.24 -38.24
C GLN A 60 4.07 22.11 -37.19
N THR A 61 3.15 21.14 -37.19
CA THR A 61 3.37 19.74 -36.75
C THR A 61 2.14 18.85 -37.04
N GLN A 62 1.79 18.68 -38.32
CA GLN A 62 0.99 17.51 -38.71
C GLN A 62 1.91 16.29 -38.86
N ASN A 63 1.95 15.42 -37.83
CA ASN A 63 2.09 13.95 -37.95
C ASN A 63 2.27 13.27 -36.57
N ALA A 64 1.26 13.35 -35.71
CA ALA A 64 1.05 12.41 -34.60
C ALA A 64 -0.46 12.40 -34.21
N PRO A 65 -1.19 11.28 -34.35
CA PRO A 65 -2.63 11.26 -34.09
C PRO A 65 -2.93 11.12 -32.58
N THR A 66 -3.16 12.25 -31.90
CA THR A 66 -3.74 12.23 -30.54
C THR A 66 -5.19 11.73 -30.62
N GLN A 67 -5.41 10.47 -30.27
CA GLN A 67 -6.75 9.89 -30.28
C GLN A 67 -7.64 10.55 -29.22
N LYS A 68 -8.59 11.38 -29.66
CA LYS A 68 -9.82 11.60 -28.88
C LYS A 68 -10.44 10.22 -28.63
N LYS A 69 -10.75 9.90 -27.36
CA LYS A 69 -11.46 8.66 -27.00
C LYS A 69 -12.78 8.66 -27.78
N LYS A 70 -12.95 7.69 -28.70
CA LYS A 70 -14.19 7.58 -29.50
C LYS A 70 -15.38 7.40 -28.56
N GLU A 71 -16.47 8.14 -28.78
CA GLU A 71 -17.74 7.89 -28.08
C GLU A 71 -18.10 6.40 -28.15
N LYS A 72 -18.49 5.83 -27.01
CA LYS A 72 -18.94 4.44 -26.95
C LYS A 72 -20.44 4.40 -26.63
N PRO A 73 -21.19 3.42 -27.17
CA PRO A 73 -22.58 3.21 -26.76
C PRO A 73 -22.60 2.74 -25.29
N LEU A 74 -23.15 3.57 -24.40
CA LEU A 74 -23.25 3.33 -22.97
C LEU A 74 -24.49 2.48 -22.64
N LYS A 75 -25.61 2.75 -23.32
CA LYS A 75 -26.87 2.01 -23.19
C LYS A 75 -27.49 1.80 -24.58
N LYS A 76 -27.97 0.59 -24.85
CA LYS A 76 -28.83 0.28 -26.02
C LYS A 76 -30.19 -0.17 -25.51
N THR A 77 -31.26 0.30 -26.13
CA THR A 77 -32.64 -0.06 -25.77
C THR A 77 -33.44 -0.33 -27.04
N PRO A 78 -34.00 -1.54 -27.23
CA PRO A 78 -34.86 -1.83 -28.38
C PRO A 78 -36.18 -1.07 -28.26
N ILE A 79 -36.69 -0.59 -29.38
CA ILE A 79 -37.97 0.12 -29.45
C ILE A 79 -39.05 -0.92 -29.79
N PRO A 80 -39.99 -1.22 -28.88
CA PRO A 80 -40.94 -2.32 -29.05
C PRO A 80 -41.73 -2.22 -30.37
N GLY A 81 -41.81 -3.34 -31.10
CA GLY A 81 -42.51 -3.42 -32.39
C GLY A 81 -41.74 -2.89 -33.60
N THR A 82 -40.44 -2.54 -33.46
CA THR A 82 -39.62 -2.02 -34.57
C THR A 82 -38.20 -2.61 -34.56
N ASP A 83 -37.55 -2.64 -35.72
CA ASP A 83 -36.14 -3.06 -35.88
C ASP A 83 -35.11 -1.97 -35.45
N TRP A 84 -35.55 -0.98 -34.66
CA TRP A 84 -34.71 0.15 -34.27
C TRP A 84 -34.27 0.09 -32.80
N LEU A 85 -33.00 0.42 -32.58
CA LEU A 85 -32.38 0.56 -31.27
C LEU A 85 -32.17 2.05 -30.96
N ARG A 86 -32.67 2.52 -29.81
CA ARG A 86 -32.24 3.79 -29.21
C ARG A 86 -30.92 3.56 -28.50
N VAL A 87 -29.89 4.31 -28.87
CA VAL A 87 -28.51 4.14 -28.38
C VAL A 87 -28.02 5.44 -27.77
N GLN A 88 -27.70 5.40 -26.47
CA GLN A 88 -27.15 6.53 -25.74
C GLN A 88 -25.64 6.37 -25.59
N THR A 89 -24.86 7.42 -25.87
CA THR A 89 -23.39 7.41 -25.82
C THR A 89 -22.87 7.76 -24.41
N THR A 90 -21.56 7.59 -24.23
CA THR A 90 -20.81 8.03 -23.05
C THR A 90 -20.84 9.54 -22.80
N GLU A 91 -21.17 10.36 -23.80
CA GLU A 91 -21.30 11.83 -23.66
C GLU A 91 -22.77 12.26 -23.51
N GLY A 92 -23.71 11.30 -23.36
CA GLY A 92 -25.14 11.54 -23.15
C GLY A 92 -25.95 11.70 -24.44
N ASN A 93 -25.29 11.88 -25.59
CA ASN A 93 -25.93 11.98 -26.89
C ASN A 93 -26.73 10.71 -27.21
N THR A 94 -27.88 10.85 -27.88
CA THR A 94 -28.72 9.69 -28.26
C THR A 94 -28.89 9.65 -29.77
N PHE A 95 -28.68 8.48 -30.36
CA PHE A 95 -28.96 8.20 -31.77
C PHE A 95 -29.76 6.92 -31.93
N TYR A 96 -30.44 6.80 -33.06
CA TYR A 96 -31.29 5.68 -33.43
C TYR A 96 -30.59 4.85 -34.51
N THR A 97 -30.60 3.54 -34.42
CA THR A 97 -30.00 2.67 -35.45
C THR A 97 -30.89 1.49 -35.81
N ASN A 98 -31.06 1.27 -37.11
CA ASN A 98 -31.85 0.19 -37.68
C ASN A 98 -30.97 -1.06 -37.83
N THR A 99 -31.35 -2.17 -37.22
CA THR A 99 -30.54 -3.41 -37.23
C THR A 99 -30.50 -4.08 -38.60
N VAL A 100 -31.58 -3.99 -39.37
CA VAL A 100 -31.74 -4.62 -40.69
C VAL A 100 -31.05 -3.79 -41.77
N GLN A 101 -31.33 -2.49 -41.83
CA GLN A 101 -30.77 -1.57 -42.84
C GLN A 101 -29.36 -1.05 -42.50
N LYS A 102 -28.86 -1.30 -41.27
CA LYS A 102 -27.56 -0.85 -40.75
C LYS A 102 -27.34 0.68 -40.79
N GLN A 103 -28.43 1.45 -40.87
CA GLN A 103 -28.40 2.91 -40.83
C GLN A 103 -28.38 3.44 -39.39
N SER A 104 -27.86 4.65 -39.19
CA SER A 104 -27.94 5.38 -37.92
C SER A 104 -28.25 6.85 -38.12
N VAL A 105 -29.14 7.40 -37.28
CA VAL A 105 -29.69 8.76 -37.40
C VAL A 105 -29.72 9.42 -36.01
N TRP A 106 -29.27 10.68 -35.92
CA TRP A 106 -29.17 11.42 -34.65
C TRP A 106 -30.49 12.12 -34.25
N THR A 107 -31.44 12.20 -35.16
CA THR A 107 -32.83 12.62 -34.92
C THR A 107 -33.74 11.40 -34.96
N VAL A 108 -34.89 11.46 -34.27
CA VAL A 108 -35.91 10.39 -34.31
C VAL A 108 -36.44 10.25 -35.76
N PRO A 109 -36.30 9.10 -36.42
CA PRO A 109 -36.92 8.84 -37.72
C PRO A 109 -38.45 8.85 -37.62
N GLU A 110 -39.14 9.34 -38.65
CA GLU A 110 -40.60 9.49 -38.62
C GLU A 110 -41.32 8.13 -38.45
N ASP A 111 -40.81 7.07 -39.11
CA ASP A 111 -41.34 5.70 -39.05
C ASP A 111 -41.42 5.08 -37.65
N ILE A 112 -40.65 5.59 -36.68
CA ILE A 112 -40.61 5.07 -35.30
C ILE A 112 -41.02 6.11 -34.25
N LYS A 113 -41.40 7.31 -34.67
CA LYS A 113 -41.63 8.46 -33.79
C LYS A 113 -42.68 8.16 -32.71
N ASP A 114 -43.82 7.61 -33.11
CA ASP A 114 -44.90 7.28 -32.18
C ASP A 114 -44.53 6.14 -31.20
N ALA A 115 -43.67 5.20 -31.63
CA ALA A 115 -43.16 4.12 -30.79
C ALA A 115 -42.09 4.60 -29.79
N VAL A 116 -41.22 5.55 -30.20
CA VAL A 116 -40.25 6.21 -29.32
C VAL A 116 -40.98 7.06 -28.27
N ASP A 117 -41.95 7.88 -28.68
CA ASP A 117 -42.76 8.67 -27.75
C ASP A 117 -43.56 7.78 -26.78
N ALA A 118 -44.10 6.64 -27.24
CA ALA A 118 -44.79 5.69 -26.36
C ALA A 118 -43.83 5.08 -25.32
N LEU A 119 -42.62 4.69 -25.75
CA LEU A 119 -41.58 4.18 -24.86
C LEU A 119 -41.14 5.24 -23.83
N GLU A 120 -40.96 6.49 -24.23
CA GLU A 120 -40.62 7.58 -23.29
C GLU A 120 -41.75 7.90 -22.32
N ARG A 121 -43.01 7.87 -22.76
CA ARG A 121 -44.16 8.03 -21.85
C ARG A 121 -44.21 6.89 -20.82
N GLN A 122 -43.92 5.65 -21.23
CA GLN A 122 -43.86 4.51 -20.32
C GLN A 122 -42.66 4.58 -19.36
N GLU A 123 -41.47 4.98 -19.83
CA GLU A 123 -40.31 5.19 -18.96
C GLU A 123 -40.56 6.30 -17.93
N ARG A 124 -41.24 7.40 -18.30
CA ARG A 124 -41.63 8.47 -17.38
C ARG A 124 -42.70 8.03 -16.39
N ALA A 125 -43.70 7.25 -16.80
CA ALA A 125 -44.69 6.69 -15.89
C ALA A 125 -44.03 5.77 -14.85
N ASN A 126 -43.18 4.84 -15.28
CA ASN A 126 -42.44 3.94 -14.41
C ASN A 126 -41.47 4.70 -13.46
N ALA A 127 -40.93 5.85 -13.88
CA ALA A 127 -40.11 6.71 -13.03
C ALA A 127 -40.96 7.38 -11.94
N ILE A 128 -42.10 7.98 -12.30
CA ILE A 128 -43.02 8.64 -11.35
C ILE A 128 -43.57 7.62 -10.34
N GLU A 129 -43.89 6.40 -10.78
CA GLU A 129 -44.40 5.34 -9.88
C GLU A 129 -43.33 4.93 -8.85
N ARG A 130 -42.05 4.82 -9.25
CA ARG A 130 -40.91 4.63 -8.33
C ARG A 130 -40.67 5.82 -7.40
N GLU A 131 -40.88 7.04 -7.89
CA GLU A 131 -40.82 8.27 -7.08
C GLU A 131 -42.02 8.40 -6.12
N GLN A 132 -43.05 7.56 -6.23
CA GLN A 132 -44.18 7.49 -5.30
C GLN A 132 -44.11 6.26 -4.38
N SER A 133 -43.46 5.16 -4.78
CA SER A 133 -43.42 3.90 -4.03
C SER A 133 -42.22 3.73 -3.07
N SER A 134 -41.27 4.67 -3.02
CA SER A 134 -40.03 4.56 -2.25
C SER A 134 -40.01 5.43 -0.99
N ASP A 135 -39.64 4.85 0.16
CA ASP A 135 -39.54 5.55 1.45
C ASP A 135 -38.36 6.56 1.43
N PRO A 136 -38.43 7.78 2.02
CA PRO A 136 -37.39 8.79 1.85
C PRO A 136 -35.99 8.34 2.30
N ALA A 137 -35.90 7.43 3.28
CA ALA A 137 -34.64 6.85 3.74
C ALA A 137 -33.95 5.99 2.65
N GLU A 138 -34.71 5.25 1.85
CA GLU A 138 -34.15 4.43 0.76
C GLU A 138 -33.62 5.30 -0.38
N ARG A 139 -34.28 6.42 -0.67
CA ARG A 139 -33.81 7.40 -1.67
C ARG A 139 -32.47 8.01 -1.28
N GLU A 140 -32.27 8.29 0.02
CA GLU A 140 -30.99 8.80 0.53
C GLU A 140 -29.89 7.73 0.44
N ILE A 141 -30.20 6.48 0.78
CA ILE A 141 -29.28 5.35 0.64
C ILE A 141 -28.92 5.11 -0.83
N GLU A 142 -29.87 5.21 -1.77
CA GLU A 142 -29.61 5.04 -3.20
C GLU A 142 -28.81 6.22 -3.80
N ARG A 143 -29.05 7.47 -3.36
CA ARG A 143 -28.17 8.62 -3.71
C ARG A 143 -26.74 8.37 -3.25
N VAL A 144 -26.54 8.08 -1.96
CA VAL A 144 -25.20 7.84 -1.38
C VAL A 144 -24.51 6.66 -2.07
N LYS A 145 -25.25 5.60 -2.39
CA LYS A 145 -24.73 4.43 -3.10
C LYS A 145 -24.33 4.76 -4.55
N ALA A 146 -25.13 5.54 -5.28
CA ALA A 146 -24.82 5.99 -6.62
C ALA A 146 -23.68 7.01 -6.66
N GLU A 147 -23.56 7.88 -5.65
CA GLU A 147 -22.46 8.82 -5.47
C GLU A 147 -21.15 8.08 -5.17
N VAL A 148 -21.17 7.11 -4.25
CA VAL A 148 -20.04 6.21 -3.96
C VAL A 148 -19.68 5.37 -5.19
N GLU A 149 -20.64 4.85 -5.96
CA GLU A 149 -20.34 4.11 -7.20
C GLU A 149 -19.75 5.02 -8.29
N ALA A 150 -20.22 6.26 -8.41
CA ALA A 150 -19.66 7.26 -9.33
C ALA A 150 -18.26 7.73 -8.90
N ASP A 151 -17.98 7.85 -7.60
CA ASP A 151 -16.65 8.14 -7.04
C ASP A 151 -15.70 6.96 -7.25
N VAL A 152 -16.14 5.72 -6.96
CA VAL A 152 -15.38 4.49 -7.22
C VAL A 152 -15.08 4.34 -8.71
N LYS A 153 -16.03 4.65 -9.59
CA LYS A 153 -15.81 4.60 -11.04
C LYS A 153 -14.82 5.67 -11.51
N ARG A 154 -14.92 6.91 -11.00
CA ARG A 154 -13.92 7.97 -11.25
C ARG A 154 -12.53 7.55 -10.75
N LYS A 155 -12.43 6.91 -9.59
CA LYS A 155 -11.19 6.32 -9.04
C LYS A 155 -10.60 5.23 -9.94
N ALA A 156 -11.46 4.32 -10.42
CA ALA A 156 -11.05 3.18 -11.25
C ALA A 156 -10.64 3.59 -12.68
N GLU A 157 -11.23 4.66 -13.23
CA GLU A 157 -10.79 5.23 -14.51
C GLU A 157 -9.51 6.08 -14.39
N GLU A 158 -9.16 6.56 -13.19
CA GLU A 158 -7.89 7.24 -12.89
C GLU A 158 -6.71 6.25 -12.70
N GLU A 159 -6.93 5.06 -12.15
CA GLU A 159 -5.86 4.04 -11.98
C GLU A 159 -5.51 3.23 -13.25
N LEU A 160 -6.24 3.39 -14.35
CA LEU A 160 -6.16 2.47 -15.51
C LEU A 160 -5.07 2.76 -16.57
N ASP A 161 -4.15 3.70 -16.32
CA ASP A 161 -2.99 3.96 -17.21
C ASP A 161 -1.62 3.61 -16.57
N LYS A 162 -1.48 2.32 -16.20
CA LYS A 162 -0.22 1.57 -16.30
C LYS A 162 -0.43 0.05 -16.23
N PRO A 163 0.33 -0.76 -16.98
CA PRO A 163 0.05 -2.18 -17.11
C PRO A 163 0.70 -3.04 -16.01
N SER A 164 -0.04 -4.01 -15.49
CA SER A 164 0.52 -5.23 -14.88
C SER A 164 -0.46 -6.40 -14.98
N LYS A 165 0.08 -7.61 -15.11
CA LYS A 165 -0.67 -8.81 -15.52
C LYS A 165 -1.43 -9.42 -14.35
N LYS A 166 -2.62 -9.97 -14.64
CA LYS A 166 -3.30 -10.92 -13.75
C LYS A 166 -2.72 -12.32 -13.95
N ALA A 167 -2.63 -13.08 -12.86
CA ALA A 167 -2.92 -14.51 -12.86
C ALA A 167 -3.90 -14.78 -11.72
N LYS A 168 -4.89 -15.65 -11.92
CA LYS A 168 -5.88 -16.05 -10.91
C LYS A 168 -5.93 -17.58 -10.84
N LEU A 169 -5.99 -18.12 -9.62
CA LEU A 169 -6.32 -19.51 -9.31
C LEU A 169 -7.71 -19.58 -8.65
N GLU A 170 -8.47 -20.66 -8.89
CA GLU A 170 -9.60 -21.21 -8.09
C GLU A 170 -10.04 -22.52 -8.83
N ASP A 171 -10.02 -23.70 -8.20
CA ASP A 171 -11.09 -24.37 -7.40
C ASP A 171 -12.17 -25.09 -8.26
N ARG A 172 -12.68 -26.31 -7.96
CA ARG A 172 -12.45 -27.39 -6.96
C ARG A 172 -13.19 -28.67 -7.47
N VAL A 173 -12.92 -29.94 -7.08
CA VAL A 173 -13.72 -30.79 -6.12
C VAL A 173 -13.43 -32.30 -6.35
N GLU A 174 -13.04 -33.02 -5.27
CA GLU A 174 -13.27 -34.46 -4.86
C GLU A 174 -13.14 -35.66 -5.85
N GLN A 175 -12.98 -36.95 -5.46
CA GLN A 175 -13.37 -37.72 -4.24
C GLN A 175 -12.39 -38.87 -3.85
N ARG A 176 -12.32 -39.17 -2.52
CA ARG A 176 -12.08 -40.47 -1.80
C ARG A 176 -10.85 -41.33 -2.21
N SER A 177 -10.03 -41.91 -1.33
CA SER A 177 -10.26 -42.50 0.01
C SER A 177 -9.02 -42.37 0.94
N ALA A 178 -9.04 -43.01 2.13
CA ALA A 178 -8.04 -42.89 3.22
C ALA A 178 -7.45 -44.27 3.61
N PRO A 179 -6.61 -44.42 4.67
CA PRO A 179 -5.39 -43.69 5.05
C PRO A 179 -4.18 -44.62 5.40
N ASP A 180 -2.94 -44.09 5.56
CA ASP A 180 -2.03 -44.46 6.67
C ASP A 180 -0.83 -43.48 6.87
N THR A 181 -0.13 -43.63 8.00
CA THR A 181 1.27 -43.29 8.40
C THR A 181 1.91 -41.88 8.21
N GLU A 182 2.13 -41.23 9.37
CA GLU A 182 3.44 -40.82 9.98
C GLU A 182 4.36 -39.66 9.47
N GLU A 183 4.77 -38.88 10.49
CA GLU A 183 5.98 -38.03 10.72
C GLU A 183 6.30 -36.69 10.00
N GLU A 184 6.89 -35.78 10.81
CA GLU A 184 7.92 -34.72 10.57
C GLU A 184 7.79 -33.68 9.41
N ASP A 185 8.21 -32.41 9.52
CA ASP A 185 8.44 -31.50 10.67
C ASP A 185 8.55 -30.01 10.16
N GLU A 186 8.78 -29.03 11.06
CA GLU A 186 9.26 -27.63 10.90
C GLU A 186 8.66 -26.71 9.79
N ASP A 187 8.09 -25.54 10.11
CA ASP A 187 8.74 -24.23 10.36
C ASP A 187 9.69 -23.73 9.23
N SER A 188 9.71 -22.51 8.67
CA SER A 188 9.02 -21.19 8.70
C SER A 188 10.05 -20.04 8.78
N HIS A 189 9.62 -18.81 8.49
CA HIS A 189 10.44 -17.60 8.25
C HIS A 189 11.38 -17.68 7.01
N THR A 190 11.40 -16.79 6.02
CA THR A 190 10.97 -15.38 5.78
C THR A 190 11.85 -14.25 6.35
N GLU A 191 12.72 -13.70 5.50
CA GLU A 191 13.01 -12.27 5.25
C GLU A 191 13.83 -12.22 3.93
N LEU A 192 13.46 -11.48 2.87
CA LEU A 192 13.34 -10.03 2.68
C LEU A 192 14.66 -9.25 2.81
N GLU A 193 15.28 -8.91 1.68
CA GLU A 193 16.18 -7.75 1.59
C GLU A 193 15.90 -6.94 0.30
N GLY A 194 16.27 -5.66 0.30
CA GLY A 194 15.94 -4.68 -0.75
C GLY A 194 17.07 -4.40 -1.73
N THR A 195 16.73 -3.79 -2.87
CA THR A 195 17.68 -3.52 -3.97
C THR A 195 18.20 -2.09 -4.00
N GLN A 196 19.49 -1.91 -4.33
CA GLN A 196 19.98 -1.07 -5.45
C GLN A 196 21.52 -1.11 -5.62
N GLN A 197 22.01 -0.66 -6.78
CA GLN A 197 23.40 -0.77 -7.24
C GLN A 197 23.73 0.39 -8.21
N THR A 198 25.03 0.62 -8.52
CA THR A 198 25.59 1.53 -9.57
C THR A 198 25.64 3.03 -9.19
N VAL A 199 26.61 3.88 -9.61
CA VAL A 199 27.88 3.71 -10.39
C VAL A 199 28.92 4.79 -9.98
N ALA A 200 30.19 4.63 -10.39
CA ALA A 200 31.27 5.64 -10.32
C ALA A 200 31.80 5.99 -11.74
N PRO A 201 32.70 7.00 -11.94
CA PRO A 201 34.16 6.71 -11.88
C PRO A 201 35.13 7.88 -11.50
N LEU A 202 36.30 7.51 -10.92
CA LEU A 202 37.72 7.91 -11.21
C LEU A 202 38.08 9.39 -11.57
N SER A 203 39.23 10.04 -11.21
CA SER A 203 40.47 9.77 -10.42
C SER A 203 41.36 11.07 -10.46
N PRO A 204 42.62 11.15 -9.96
CA PRO A 204 43.18 10.82 -8.63
C PRO A 204 44.14 11.92 -8.02
N ALA A 205 44.68 11.64 -6.82
CA ALA A 205 45.98 12.09 -6.26
C ALA A 205 46.24 13.55 -5.80
N ALA A 206 46.39 13.74 -4.46
CA ALA A 206 47.57 14.30 -3.79
C ALA A 206 47.43 14.21 -2.25
N GLU A 207 48.51 13.97 -1.50
CA GLU A 207 48.50 13.88 -0.02
C GLU A 207 48.98 15.18 0.66
N SER A 208 48.34 15.54 1.77
CA SER A 208 49.00 16.23 2.90
C SER A 208 48.22 15.95 4.20
N LYS A 209 48.93 15.84 5.33
CA LYS A 209 48.34 15.57 6.65
C LYS A 209 48.10 16.89 7.40
N GLU A 210 46.98 17.01 8.10
CA GLU A 210 46.88 16.96 9.58
C GLU A 210 45.49 17.46 10.09
N GLN A 211 45.30 17.37 11.40
CA GLN A 211 44.21 17.95 12.21
C GLN A 211 42.79 17.36 12.03
N ASP A 212 42.56 16.35 12.86
CA ASP A 212 41.33 16.04 13.59
C ASP A 212 40.30 17.19 13.66
N SER A 213 39.23 17.06 12.86
CA SER A 213 37.92 17.63 13.17
C SER A 213 36.84 16.80 12.48
N SER A 214 35.74 16.51 13.18
CA SER A 214 34.64 15.73 12.64
C SER A 214 33.73 16.58 11.75
N PRO A 215 33.59 16.32 10.43
CA PRO A 215 32.55 16.95 9.62
C PRO A 215 31.20 16.32 10.01
N SER A 216 30.53 16.94 10.98
CA SER A 216 29.13 16.62 11.27
C SER A 216 28.31 16.79 9.99
N LYS A 217 27.38 15.86 9.73
CA LYS A 217 26.33 16.08 8.73
C LYS A 217 25.35 17.12 9.25
N ALA A 218 25.77 18.39 9.22
CA ALA A 218 24.90 19.52 9.44
C ALA A 218 23.85 19.53 8.32
N SER A 219 22.64 19.05 8.62
CA SER A 219 21.45 19.41 7.86
C SER A 219 21.29 20.92 7.97
N PHE A 220 21.77 21.66 6.98
CA PHE A 220 21.77 23.13 7.01
C PHE A 220 20.33 23.62 6.88
N THR A 221 19.70 23.86 8.02
CA THR A 221 18.31 24.31 8.12
C THR A 221 18.17 25.62 7.35
N ILE A 222 17.30 25.63 6.34
CA ILE A 222 16.99 26.84 5.58
C ILE A 222 16.44 27.89 6.57
N PRO A 223 17.10 29.06 6.75
CA PRO A 223 16.64 30.05 7.71
C PRO A 223 15.27 30.61 7.32
N ASP A 224 14.34 30.67 8.27
CA ASP A 224 12.93 30.99 8.00
C ASP A 224 12.70 32.47 7.61
N ARG A 225 13.66 33.35 7.92
CA ARG A 225 13.71 34.76 7.49
C ARG A 225 15.15 35.25 7.38
N VAL A 226 15.48 35.99 6.31
CA VAL A 226 16.76 36.70 6.17
C VAL A 226 16.56 38.03 5.44
N ASP A 227 16.53 39.14 6.17
CA ASP A 227 16.52 40.49 5.59
C ASP A 227 17.94 40.90 5.15
N LEU A 228 18.07 41.49 3.95
CA LEU A 228 19.32 41.99 3.38
C LEU A 228 19.07 43.28 2.58
N SER A 229 19.99 44.23 2.62
CA SER A 229 20.03 45.37 1.70
C SER A 229 20.49 44.96 0.29
N LEU A 230 20.14 45.75 -0.73
CA LEU A 230 20.57 45.51 -2.12
C LEU A 230 22.10 45.57 -2.29
N ASP A 231 22.78 46.42 -1.52
CA ASP A 231 24.25 46.53 -1.58
C ASP A 231 24.95 45.46 -0.73
N GLU A 232 24.31 45.02 0.36
CA GLU A 232 24.74 43.83 1.10
C GLU A 232 24.58 42.55 0.28
N ALA A 233 23.52 42.42 -0.51
CA ALA A 233 23.34 41.29 -1.42
C ALA A 233 24.44 41.27 -2.50
N LYS A 234 24.81 42.43 -3.06
CA LYS A 234 25.97 42.54 -3.99
C LYS A 234 27.28 42.18 -3.31
N ALA A 235 27.52 42.66 -2.08
CA ALA A 235 28.74 42.36 -1.33
C ALA A 235 28.82 40.87 -0.94
N LYS A 236 27.74 40.29 -0.42
CA LYS A 236 27.65 38.86 -0.08
C LYS A 236 27.79 37.98 -1.31
N ARG A 237 27.33 38.40 -2.50
CA ARG A 237 27.58 37.68 -3.76
C ARG A 237 29.08 37.49 -4.09
N LEU A 238 29.96 38.35 -3.59
CA LEU A 238 31.42 38.23 -3.77
C LEU A 238 32.12 37.51 -2.62
N PHE A 239 31.46 37.30 -1.47
CA PHE A 239 32.09 36.84 -0.23
C PHE A 239 31.49 35.54 0.34
N LEU A 240 30.28 35.17 -0.07
CA LEU A 240 29.64 33.90 0.26
C LEU A 240 29.83 32.89 -0.88
N ASP A 241 30.04 31.64 -0.50
CA ASP A 241 30.07 30.48 -1.38
C ASP A 241 28.77 30.33 -2.23
N PRO A 242 28.84 29.86 -3.50
CA PRO A 242 27.67 29.67 -4.35
C PRO A 242 26.52 28.85 -3.74
N HIS A 243 26.80 27.80 -2.96
CA HIS A 243 25.77 27.00 -2.27
C HIS A 243 25.09 27.79 -1.14
N SER A 244 25.84 28.64 -0.43
CA SER A 244 25.25 29.58 0.55
C SER A 244 24.30 30.58 -0.13
N ASN A 245 24.65 31.05 -1.33
CA ASN A 245 23.79 31.93 -2.12
C ASN A 245 22.53 31.23 -2.64
N THR A 246 22.57 29.94 -3.00
CA THR A 246 21.36 29.19 -3.39
C THR A 246 20.47 28.84 -2.21
N ILE A 247 21.02 28.54 -1.03
CA ILE A 247 20.21 28.36 0.21
C ILE A 247 19.43 29.63 0.54
N LEU A 248 20.07 30.80 0.54
CA LEU A 248 19.41 32.09 0.80
C LEU A 248 18.33 32.43 -0.24
N TYR A 249 18.52 31.99 -1.49
CA TYR A 249 17.53 32.12 -2.55
C TYR A 249 16.35 31.15 -2.41
N LYS A 250 16.59 29.89 -1.99
CA LYS A 250 15.51 28.96 -1.61
C LYS A 250 14.74 29.45 -0.37
N ALA A 251 15.42 30.08 0.59
CA ALA A 251 14.78 30.71 1.74
C ALA A 251 13.81 31.83 1.32
N LEU A 252 14.20 32.68 0.35
CA LEU A 252 13.30 33.68 -0.25
C LEU A 252 12.04 33.03 -0.84
N LEU A 253 12.18 31.97 -1.64
CA LEU A 253 11.03 31.29 -2.26
C LEU A 253 10.07 30.65 -1.23
N ARG A 254 10.63 30.21 -0.08
CA ARG A 254 9.86 29.71 1.07
C ARG A 254 9.14 30.84 1.82
N GLU A 255 9.83 31.95 2.13
CA GLU A 255 9.24 33.10 2.85
C GLU A 255 8.15 33.83 2.05
N LYS A 256 8.18 33.75 0.71
CA LYS A 256 7.14 34.31 -0.17
C LYS A 256 6.04 33.32 -0.55
N ASP A 257 5.96 32.16 0.13
CA ASP A 257 4.97 31.09 -0.09
C ASP A 257 4.79 30.71 -1.58
N ILE A 258 5.89 30.65 -2.33
CA ILE A 258 5.83 30.48 -3.78
C ILE A 258 5.34 29.08 -4.12
N ASN A 259 4.14 29.01 -4.72
CA ASN A 259 3.46 27.78 -5.11
C ASN A 259 4.34 26.93 -6.06
N PRO A 260 4.74 25.70 -5.68
CA PRO A 260 5.57 24.82 -6.51
C PRO A 260 4.97 24.39 -7.86
N LEU A 261 3.68 24.70 -8.08
CA LEU A 261 2.94 24.35 -9.30
C LEU A 261 2.74 25.54 -10.25
N HIS A 262 3.18 26.76 -9.89
CA HIS A 262 3.14 27.90 -10.80
C HIS A 262 4.43 28.00 -11.64
N PRO A 263 4.33 28.32 -12.94
CA PRO A 263 5.50 28.52 -13.78
C PRO A 263 6.26 29.78 -13.36
N TRP A 264 7.57 29.76 -13.59
CA TRP A 264 8.51 30.82 -13.22
C TRP A 264 8.03 32.25 -13.54
N ASP A 265 7.55 32.50 -14.76
CA ASP A 265 7.18 33.86 -15.18
C ASP A 265 5.90 34.38 -14.50
N THR A 266 5.09 33.50 -13.88
CA THR A 266 3.94 33.86 -13.05
C THR A 266 4.33 34.11 -11.59
N SER A 267 5.32 33.40 -11.06
CA SER A 267 5.78 33.57 -9.68
C SER A 267 6.81 34.70 -9.52
N LEU A 268 7.61 34.98 -10.56
CA LEU A 268 8.69 35.98 -10.55
C LEU A 268 8.28 37.36 -9.99
N PRO A 269 7.12 37.97 -10.33
CA PRO A 269 6.72 39.27 -9.78
C PRO A 269 6.62 39.31 -8.25
N LEU A 270 6.41 38.17 -7.58
CA LEU A 270 6.23 38.05 -6.14
C LEU A 270 7.55 38.16 -5.35
N PHE A 271 8.69 37.90 -5.99
CA PHE A 271 10.00 37.85 -5.33
C PHE A 271 11.14 38.60 -6.04
N ILE A 272 10.93 39.09 -7.27
CA ILE A 272 11.93 39.88 -8.03
C ILE A 272 12.40 41.16 -7.31
N ALA A 273 11.56 41.73 -6.46
CA ALA A 273 11.85 42.94 -5.69
C ALA A 273 12.70 42.71 -4.43
N ASP A 274 12.91 41.45 -4.02
CA ASP A 274 13.69 41.12 -2.82
C ASP A 274 15.20 41.10 -3.14
N PRO A 275 16.06 41.78 -2.37
CA PRO A 275 17.52 41.76 -2.58
C PRO A 275 18.15 40.37 -2.69
N ARG A 276 17.58 39.33 -2.06
CA ARG A 276 18.06 37.94 -2.19
C ARG A 276 17.97 37.40 -3.62
N TYR A 277 17.07 37.94 -4.46
CA TYR A 277 17.00 37.63 -5.89
C TYR A 277 18.32 37.91 -6.63
N ALA A 278 19.11 38.90 -6.17
CA ALA A 278 20.38 39.28 -6.78
C ALA A 278 21.57 38.36 -6.42
N LEU A 279 21.43 37.50 -5.39
CA LEU A 279 22.50 36.61 -4.91
C LEU A 279 22.89 35.55 -5.95
N VAL A 280 21.90 34.99 -6.65
CA VAL A 280 22.16 34.11 -7.80
C VAL A 280 22.41 35.01 -9.03
N PRO A 281 23.56 34.92 -9.73
CA PRO A 281 23.97 35.95 -10.69
C PRO A 281 23.31 35.83 -12.08
N SER A 282 22.99 34.62 -12.54
CA SER A 282 22.42 34.36 -13.88
C SER A 282 20.91 34.12 -13.81
N VAL A 283 20.17 34.61 -14.81
CA VAL A 283 18.73 34.35 -14.96
C VAL A 283 18.45 32.86 -15.23
N SER A 284 19.38 32.12 -15.86
CA SER A 284 19.29 30.66 -15.94
C SER A 284 19.39 30.08 -14.53
N ALA A 285 20.49 30.32 -13.82
CA ALA A 285 20.71 29.75 -12.48
C ALA A 285 19.58 30.09 -11.49
N ARG A 286 18.93 31.25 -11.64
CA ARG A 286 17.73 31.64 -10.87
C ARG A 286 16.51 30.77 -11.17
N ARG A 287 16.29 30.42 -12.44
CA ARG A 287 15.28 29.44 -12.90
C ARG A 287 15.66 28.03 -12.44
N ASP A 288 16.91 27.62 -12.62
CA ASP A 288 17.43 26.30 -12.25
C ASP A 288 17.20 26.00 -10.75
N VAL A 289 17.53 26.95 -9.86
CA VAL A 289 17.32 26.85 -8.40
C VAL A 289 15.83 26.97 -8.02
N PHE A 290 15.03 27.71 -8.77
CA PHE A 290 13.57 27.76 -8.59
C PHE A 290 12.92 26.42 -8.96
N ASP A 291 13.28 25.82 -10.08
CA ASP A 291 12.78 24.50 -10.50
C ASP A 291 13.26 23.41 -9.53
N GLU A 292 14.47 23.55 -8.97
CA GLU A 292 14.94 22.71 -7.86
C GLU A 292 14.06 22.86 -6.61
N TYR A 293 13.79 24.09 -6.16
CA TYR A 293 12.88 24.38 -5.05
C TYR A 293 11.47 23.82 -5.30
N CYS A 294 10.91 24.00 -6.50
CA CYS A 294 9.58 23.50 -6.83
C CYS A 294 9.53 21.97 -6.81
N ARG A 295 10.58 21.28 -7.28
CA ARG A 295 10.73 19.81 -7.15
C ARG A 295 10.90 19.37 -5.69
N GLU A 296 11.65 20.11 -4.89
CA GLU A 296 11.90 19.85 -3.47
C GLU A 296 10.63 20.02 -2.63
N ARG A 297 10.00 21.19 -2.66
CA ARG A 297 8.74 21.50 -1.96
C ARG A 297 7.57 20.62 -2.41
N SER A 298 7.51 20.23 -3.69
CA SER A 298 6.54 19.23 -4.18
C SER A 298 6.76 17.83 -3.60
N ARG A 299 8.02 17.43 -3.34
CA ARG A 299 8.32 16.16 -2.67
C ARG A 299 8.01 16.25 -1.17
N GLU A 300 8.35 17.34 -0.52
CA GLU A 300 8.03 17.62 0.90
C GLU A 300 6.50 17.55 1.15
N LEU A 301 5.70 18.25 0.35
CA LEU A 301 4.22 18.24 0.47
C LEU A 301 3.59 16.87 0.20
N ARG A 302 4.19 16.05 -0.69
CA ARG A 302 3.75 14.65 -0.90
C ARG A 302 4.17 13.77 0.27
N ALA A 303 5.40 13.91 0.76
CA ALA A 303 5.91 13.15 1.90
C ALA A 303 5.12 13.43 3.17
N ALA A 304 4.76 14.68 3.45
CA ALA A 304 3.92 15.07 4.59
C ALA A 304 2.51 14.43 4.51
N LYS A 305 1.87 14.45 3.34
CA LYS A 305 0.56 13.79 3.12
C LYS A 305 0.65 12.26 3.26
N VAL A 306 1.74 11.65 2.79
CA VAL A 306 1.99 10.20 2.94
C VAL A 306 2.31 9.84 4.39
N ALA A 307 3.02 10.72 5.13
CA ALA A 307 3.30 10.54 6.56
C ALA A 307 2.00 10.55 7.38
N GLN A 308 1.16 11.58 7.23
CA GLN A 308 -0.16 11.63 7.88
C GLN A 308 -1.03 10.41 7.53
N ALA A 309 -1.03 9.97 6.27
CA ALA A 309 -1.75 8.77 5.83
C ALA A 309 -1.15 7.43 6.32
N LYS A 310 0.05 7.46 6.91
CA LYS A 310 0.76 6.32 7.53
C LYS A 310 0.73 6.38 9.07
N GLU A 311 0.33 7.53 9.63
CA GLU A 311 0.28 7.81 11.08
C GLU A 311 -1.10 7.56 11.69
N GLU A 312 -2.16 7.35 10.89
CA GLU A 312 -3.28 6.50 11.32
C GLU A 312 -2.72 5.09 11.62
N GLU A 313 -2.53 4.76 12.90
CA GLU A 313 -2.13 3.40 13.30
C GLU A 313 -3.03 2.37 12.60
N PRO A 314 -2.48 1.34 11.92
CA PRO A 314 -3.30 0.32 11.29
C PRO A 314 -4.24 -0.38 12.29
N LYS A 315 -3.82 -0.48 13.56
CA LYS A 315 -4.65 -0.96 14.67
C LYS A 315 -5.88 -0.07 14.90
N ALA A 316 -5.70 1.25 14.99
CA ALA A 316 -6.81 2.19 15.15
C ALA A 316 -7.76 2.18 13.94
N ALA A 317 -7.22 2.03 12.72
CA ALA A 317 -8.03 1.88 11.51
C ALA A 317 -8.88 0.60 11.52
N PHE A 318 -8.34 -0.53 12.00
CA PHE A 318 -9.05 -1.79 12.17
C PHE A 318 -10.08 -1.73 13.31
N GLU A 319 -9.75 -1.12 14.46
CA GLU A 319 -10.69 -0.93 15.56
C GLU A 319 -11.84 0.01 15.19
N ARG A 320 -11.61 1.02 14.36
CA ARG A 320 -12.68 1.85 13.79
C ARG A 320 -13.62 1.01 12.92
N LEU A 321 -13.09 0.19 12.02
CA LEU A 321 -13.89 -0.74 11.20
C LEU A 321 -14.72 -1.71 12.07
N LEU A 322 -14.14 -2.25 13.15
CA LEU A 322 -14.88 -3.05 14.13
C LEU A 322 -16.04 -2.27 14.77
N ARG A 323 -15.78 -1.04 15.25
CA ARG A 323 -16.76 -0.18 15.93
C ARG A 323 -17.89 0.31 15.02
N GLU A 324 -17.59 0.59 13.76
CA GLU A 324 -18.57 1.04 12.76
C GLU A 324 -19.51 -0.08 12.32
N GLU A 325 -18.99 -1.29 12.10
CA GLU A 325 -19.73 -2.36 11.40
C GLU A 325 -20.25 -3.48 12.31
N VAL A 326 -19.53 -3.84 13.38
CA VAL A 326 -19.90 -4.96 14.26
C VAL A 326 -20.93 -4.50 15.31
N LYS A 327 -22.13 -4.15 14.85
CA LYS A 327 -23.22 -3.66 15.70
C LYS A 327 -23.94 -4.78 16.49
N SER A 328 -23.73 -6.05 16.11
CA SER A 328 -24.40 -7.22 16.68
C SER A 328 -23.42 -8.22 17.31
N THR A 329 -23.73 -8.68 18.52
CA THR A 329 -22.97 -9.72 19.23
C THR A 329 -23.24 -11.13 18.71
N ARG A 330 -24.13 -11.28 17.71
CA ARG A 330 -24.41 -12.55 17.01
C ARG A 330 -23.60 -12.73 15.72
N LEU A 331 -22.90 -11.71 15.26
CA LEU A 331 -22.14 -11.77 14.00
C LEU A 331 -20.94 -12.72 14.15
N THR A 332 -20.80 -13.68 13.24
CA THR A 332 -19.66 -14.61 13.27
C THR A 332 -18.43 -14.04 12.56
N TRP A 333 -17.25 -14.56 12.94
CA TRP A 333 -15.99 -14.22 12.27
C TRP A 333 -16.04 -14.50 10.76
N SER A 334 -16.61 -15.65 10.36
CA SER A 334 -16.69 -16.07 8.96
C SER A 334 -17.54 -15.12 8.11
N GLU A 335 -18.65 -14.62 8.66
CA GLU A 335 -19.51 -13.63 7.98
C GLU A 335 -18.82 -12.28 7.85
N TRP A 336 -18.25 -11.76 8.95
CA TRP A 336 -17.55 -10.48 8.96
C TRP A 336 -16.30 -10.49 8.06
N ARG A 337 -15.52 -11.58 8.09
CA ARG A 337 -14.39 -11.76 7.17
C ARG A 337 -14.86 -11.86 5.72
N LYS A 338 -15.97 -12.56 5.43
CA LYS A 338 -16.48 -12.70 4.05
C LYS A 338 -16.82 -11.35 3.42
N THR A 339 -17.39 -10.42 4.19
CA THR A 339 -17.68 -9.06 3.73
C THR A 339 -16.44 -8.16 3.71
N TRP A 340 -15.65 -8.12 4.79
CA TRP A 340 -14.61 -7.10 4.98
C TRP A 340 -13.19 -7.48 4.56
N LYS A 341 -12.92 -8.72 4.11
CA LYS A 341 -11.57 -9.16 3.67
C LYS A 341 -10.92 -8.36 2.52
N LYS A 342 -11.63 -7.42 1.89
CA LYS A 342 -11.13 -6.52 0.85
C LYS A 342 -10.93 -5.06 1.31
N ASP A 343 -11.36 -4.70 2.52
CA ASP A 343 -11.13 -3.34 3.04
C ASP A 343 -9.65 -3.16 3.39
N ARG A 344 -9.05 -2.05 2.97
CA ARG A 344 -7.69 -1.64 3.33
C ARG A 344 -7.49 -1.62 4.85
N ARG A 345 -8.53 -1.24 5.61
CA ARG A 345 -8.53 -1.24 7.08
C ARG A 345 -8.49 -2.65 7.68
N PHE A 346 -9.05 -3.65 6.99
CA PHE A 346 -8.95 -5.06 7.39
C PHE A 346 -7.56 -5.64 7.06
N GLN A 347 -7.03 -5.33 5.87
CA GLN A 347 -5.79 -5.93 5.38
C GLN A 347 -4.52 -5.31 6.00
N ASN A 348 -4.51 -4.01 6.29
CA ASN A 348 -3.32 -3.31 6.80
C ASN A 348 -2.95 -3.67 8.25
N TRP A 349 -3.79 -4.40 8.99
CA TRP A 349 -3.55 -4.74 10.39
C TRP A 349 -3.60 -6.24 10.67
N GLY A 350 -2.82 -6.67 11.64
CA GLY A 350 -2.60 -8.07 12.03
C GLY A 350 -1.72 -8.82 11.02
N ARG A 351 -0.75 -9.61 11.52
CA ARG A 351 0.11 -10.45 10.65
C ARG A 351 -0.74 -11.48 9.92
N ASP A 352 -1.61 -12.14 10.67
CA ASP A 352 -2.45 -13.26 10.21
C ASP A 352 -3.92 -13.07 10.58
N ASP A 353 -4.82 -13.75 9.86
CA ASP A 353 -6.24 -13.74 10.18
C ASP A 353 -6.56 -14.30 11.58
N ARG A 354 -5.66 -15.10 12.18
CA ARG A 354 -5.76 -15.58 13.57
C ARG A 354 -5.65 -14.45 14.60
N GLU A 355 -4.86 -13.41 14.31
CA GLU A 355 -4.73 -12.21 15.13
C GLU A 355 -5.94 -11.29 14.96
N ARG A 356 -6.37 -11.09 13.71
CA ARG A 356 -7.61 -10.35 13.38
C ARG A 356 -8.84 -10.98 14.03
N GLU A 357 -8.94 -12.32 14.00
CA GLU A 357 -10.00 -13.07 14.67
C GLU A 357 -9.94 -12.94 16.19
N LYS A 358 -8.74 -12.97 16.79
CA LYS A 358 -8.57 -12.77 18.24
C LYS A 358 -9.17 -11.43 18.67
N ARG A 359 -8.83 -10.32 17.98
CA ARG A 359 -9.37 -8.98 18.27
C ARG A 359 -10.87 -8.87 17.97
N PHE A 360 -11.37 -9.49 16.90
CA PHE A 360 -12.82 -9.55 16.63
C PHE A 360 -13.59 -10.28 17.74
N ARG A 361 -13.12 -11.47 18.16
CA ARG A 361 -13.73 -12.25 19.25
C ARG A 361 -13.70 -11.50 20.58
N GLU A 362 -12.63 -10.75 20.84
CA GLU A 362 -12.48 -9.86 21.99
C GLU A 362 -13.48 -8.69 21.94
N TYR A 363 -13.58 -7.99 20.80
CA TYR A 363 -14.54 -6.90 20.60
C TYR A 363 -16.01 -7.36 20.71
N ILE A 364 -16.33 -8.59 20.29
CA ILE A 364 -17.65 -9.21 20.52
C ILE A 364 -17.94 -9.40 22.03
N ARG A 365 -16.92 -9.69 22.87
CA ARG A 365 -17.08 -9.71 24.34
C ARG A 365 -17.28 -8.31 24.90
N GLU A 366 -16.44 -7.34 24.51
CA GLU A 366 -16.57 -5.93 24.90
C GLU A 366 -17.99 -5.42 24.61
N LEU A 367 -18.52 -5.66 23.41
CA LEU A 367 -19.90 -5.32 23.03
C LEU A 367 -20.95 -6.03 23.88
N GLY A 368 -20.75 -7.30 24.21
CA GLY A 368 -21.64 -8.06 25.08
C GLY A 368 -21.68 -7.50 26.51
N GLU A 369 -20.54 -7.05 27.02
CA GLU A 369 -20.40 -6.41 28.32
C GLU A 369 -20.99 -5.00 28.33
N ILE A 370 -20.68 -4.17 27.33
CA ILE A 370 -21.26 -2.82 27.16
C ILE A 370 -22.80 -2.91 27.07
N LYS A 371 -23.35 -3.84 26.29
CA LYS A 371 -24.81 -4.02 26.20
C LYS A 371 -25.44 -4.51 27.51
N ARG A 372 -24.76 -5.41 28.24
CA ARG A 372 -25.21 -5.89 29.56
C ARG A 372 -25.17 -4.78 30.61
N ALA A 373 -24.10 -3.99 30.66
CA ALA A 373 -23.95 -2.86 31.57
C ALA A 373 -24.97 -1.75 31.27
N ASN A 374 -25.24 -1.48 29.99
CA ASN A 374 -26.28 -0.52 29.59
C ASN A 374 -27.69 -1.00 29.98
N ALA A 375 -27.99 -2.30 29.84
CA ALA A 375 -29.25 -2.87 30.32
C ALA A 375 -29.40 -2.75 31.85
N GLN A 376 -28.39 -3.17 32.61
CA GLN A 376 -28.37 -3.05 34.08
C GLN A 376 -28.47 -1.58 34.54
N LYS A 377 -27.87 -0.64 33.80
CA LYS A 377 -27.99 0.80 34.06
C LYS A 377 -29.40 1.33 33.76
N ALA A 378 -30.06 0.84 32.70
CA ALA A 378 -31.46 1.17 32.42
C ALA A 378 -32.39 0.61 33.50
N GLU A 379 -32.20 -0.64 33.93
CA GLU A 379 -32.92 -1.27 35.04
C GLU A 379 -32.75 -0.46 36.35
N ALA A 380 -31.52 -0.10 36.71
CA ALA A 380 -31.23 0.70 37.90
C ALA A 380 -31.85 2.11 37.84
N ASN A 381 -31.78 2.77 36.68
CA ASN A 381 -32.43 4.07 36.46
C ASN A 381 -33.96 3.98 36.53
N PHE A 382 -34.54 2.87 36.07
CA PHE A 382 -35.98 2.60 36.16
C PHE A 382 -36.43 2.35 37.61
N PHE A 383 -35.65 1.62 38.42
CA PHE A 383 -35.88 1.51 39.85
C PHE A 383 -35.74 2.85 40.59
N ALA A 384 -34.83 3.73 40.15
CA ALA A 384 -34.72 5.10 40.69
C ALA A 384 -35.98 5.93 40.38
N LEU A 385 -36.46 5.92 39.12
CA LEU A 385 -37.71 6.55 38.70
C LEU A 385 -38.93 6.04 39.52
N LEU A 386 -39.04 4.73 39.75
CA LEU A 386 -40.11 4.16 40.59
C LEU A 386 -40.00 4.57 42.07
N LYS A 387 -38.80 4.90 42.56
CA LYS A 387 -38.55 5.39 43.92
C LYS A 387 -38.76 6.89 44.09
N GLU A 388 -38.54 7.66 43.03
CA GLU A 388 -38.83 9.10 42.96
C GLU A 388 -40.33 9.37 42.85
N ASN A 389 -41.08 8.48 42.19
CA ASN A 389 -42.54 8.60 42.07
C ASN A 389 -43.25 8.20 43.37
N THR A 390 -43.59 9.19 44.18
CA THR A 390 -44.30 9.05 45.47
C THR A 390 -45.70 8.42 45.38
N SER A 391 -46.23 8.19 44.17
CA SER A 391 -47.51 7.52 43.93
C SER A 391 -47.43 5.99 44.06
N VAL A 392 -46.21 5.40 44.05
CA VAL A 392 -46.03 3.94 44.07
C VAL A 392 -46.19 3.40 45.49
N ARG A 393 -47.26 2.63 45.68
CA ARG A 393 -47.62 1.95 46.94
C ARG A 393 -47.64 0.43 46.74
N PRO A 394 -47.59 -0.40 47.81
CA PRO A 394 -47.62 -1.87 47.68
C PRO A 394 -48.86 -2.43 46.97
N ASP A 395 -49.94 -1.65 46.92
CA ASP A 395 -51.25 -1.93 46.30
C ASP A 395 -51.43 -1.32 44.89
N SER A 396 -50.44 -0.60 44.34
CA SER A 396 -50.57 0.12 43.06
C SER A 396 -50.61 -0.78 41.82
N GLU A 397 -51.66 -0.65 41.00
CA GLU A 397 -51.72 -1.29 39.69
C GLU A 397 -50.72 -0.67 38.69
N TRP A 398 -50.03 -1.54 37.94
CA TRP A 398 -49.11 -1.13 36.87
C TRP A 398 -49.75 -0.23 35.81
N ARG A 399 -51.02 -0.49 35.45
CA ARG A 399 -51.78 0.29 34.46
C ARG A 399 -51.92 1.77 34.85
N GLU A 400 -51.76 2.11 36.14
CA GLU A 400 -51.89 3.47 36.65
C GLU A 400 -50.54 4.17 36.72
N ILE A 401 -49.57 3.53 37.38
CA ILE A 401 -48.20 4.04 37.47
C ILE A 401 -47.61 4.27 36.08
N LYS A 402 -47.84 3.35 35.12
CA LYS A 402 -47.44 3.49 33.71
C LYS A 402 -47.87 4.82 33.08
N ARG A 403 -49.06 5.35 33.40
CA ARG A 403 -49.54 6.65 32.86
C ARG A 403 -48.79 7.86 33.43
N SER A 404 -48.14 7.71 34.58
CA SER A 404 -47.39 8.78 35.25
C SER A 404 -45.88 8.75 34.96
N ILE A 405 -45.36 7.68 34.36
CA ILE A 405 -43.92 7.51 34.09
C ILE A 405 -43.57 7.33 32.61
N ALA A 406 -44.56 7.23 31.71
CA ALA A 406 -44.34 6.95 30.29
C ALA A 406 -43.44 7.98 29.59
N ASP A 407 -43.51 9.25 30.01
CA ASP A 407 -42.80 10.37 29.37
C ASP A 407 -41.34 10.54 29.87
N ASP A 408 -40.89 9.79 30.88
CA ASP A 408 -39.51 9.87 31.40
C ASP A 408 -38.54 9.05 30.51
N PRO A 409 -37.40 9.61 30.05
CA PRO A 409 -36.43 8.87 29.25
C PRO A 409 -35.90 7.56 29.88
N ARG A 410 -35.95 7.44 31.22
CA ARG A 410 -35.57 6.23 31.97
C ARG A 410 -36.63 5.12 31.86
N TYR A 411 -37.89 5.46 31.59
CA TYR A 411 -38.94 4.50 31.25
C TYR A 411 -38.67 3.86 29.90
N GLU A 412 -38.42 4.68 28.86
CA GLU A 412 -38.18 4.16 27.52
C GLU A 412 -36.84 3.43 27.36
N ALA A 413 -35.80 3.82 28.13
CA ALA A 413 -34.50 3.14 28.15
C ALA A 413 -34.57 1.64 28.44
N VAL A 414 -35.59 1.16 29.18
CA VAL A 414 -35.86 -0.28 29.35
C VAL A 414 -36.69 -0.76 28.15
N GLY A 415 -36.05 -1.13 27.04
CA GLY A 415 -36.70 -1.33 25.73
C GLY A 415 -37.75 -2.46 25.57
N SER A 416 -38.29 -3.05 26.63
CA SER A 416 -39.41 -4.02 26.57
C SER A 416 -40.49 -3.72 27.61
N SER A 417 -41.75 -3.63 27.17
CA SER A 417 -42.87 -3.35 28.09
C SER A 417 -43.14 -4.49 29.08
N THR A 418 -42.78 -5.75 28.78
CA THR A 418 -42.90 -6.85 29.76
C THR A 418 -41.81 -6.74 30.82
N LEU A 419 -40.58 -6.40 30.42
CA LEU A 419 -39.48 -6.19 31.36
C LEU A 419 -39.75 -5.01 32.30
N ARG A 420 -40.31 -3.89 31.79
CA ARG A 420 -40.77 -2.77 32.63
C ARG A 420 -41.77 -3.24 33.71
N GLU A 421 -42.68 -4.14 33.36
CA GLU A 421 -43.73 -4.68 34.24
C GLU A 421 -43.19 -5.72 35.25
N GLU A 422 -42.23 -6.55 34.84
CA GLU A 422 -41.49 -7.48 35.72
C GLU A 422 -40.63 -6.74 36.74
N LEU A 423 -39.94 -5.67 36.32
CA LEU A 423 -39.17 -4.79 37.21
C LEU A 423 -40.09 -4.06 38.20
N PHE A 424 -41.22 -3.51 37.74
CA PHE A 424 -42.24 -2.91 38.62
C PHE A 424 -42.80 -3.93 39.63
N SER A 425 -43.15 -5.13 39.18
CA SER A 425 -43.60 -6.24 40.03
C SER A 425 -42.53 -6.68 41.04
N THR A 426 -41.26 -6.54 40.69
CA THR A 426 -40.12 -6.81 41.59
C THR A 426 -39.95 -5.69 42.61
N TYR A 427 -40.12 -4.42 42.20
CA TYR A 427 -40.11 -3.27 43.09
C TYR A 427 -41.21 -3.37 44.16
N LEU A 428 -42.45 -3.68 43.76
CA LEU A 428 -43.56 -3.89 44.70
C LEU A 428 -43.26 -5.01 45.71
N LYS A 429 -42.63 -6.13 45.29
CA LYS A 429 -42.21 -7.21 46.18
C LYS A 429 -41.10 -6.80 47.15
N THR A 430 -40.17 -5.95 46.74
CA THR A 430 -39.16 -5.40 47.68
C THR A 430 -39.77 -4.39 48.65
N LEU A 431 -40.79 -3.65 48.23
CA LEU A 431 -41.53 -2.71 49.07
C LEU A 431 -42.37 -3.46 50.11
N SER A 432 -43.16 -4.46 49.70
CA SER A 432 -43.99 -5.28 50.60
C SER A 432 -43.15 -6.04 51.64
N ASN A 433 -42.01 -6.59 51.22
CA ASN A 433 -41.08 -7.30 52.11
C ASN A 433 -40.34 -6.36 53.08
N SER A 434 -40.33 -5.05 52.82
CA SER A 434 -39.79 -4.04 53.73
C SER A 434 -40.81 -3.58 54.78
N THR A 435 -42.11 -3.88 54.60
CA THR A 435 -43.21 -3.33 55.42
C THR A 435 -43.91 -4.33 56.34
N ALA A 436 -43.50 -5.60 56.40
CA ALA A 436 -44.17 -6.62 57.24
C ALA A 436 -43.20 -7.64 57.88
N PRO A 437 -43.21 -7.80 59.22
CA PRO A 437 -42.56 -8.93 59.88
C PRO A 437 -43.48 -10.18 59.90
N THR A 438 -42.93 -11.30 59.42
CA THR A 438 -43.31 -12.71 59.69
C THR A 438 -44.79 -13.04 59.99
N GLN A 439 -45.44 -13.72 59.04
CA GLN A 439 -46.16 -14.98 59.31
C GLN A 439 -46.28 -15.83 58.04
N ARG A 440 -46.48 -17.14 58.20
CA ARG A 440 -46.79 -18.12 57.15
C ARG A 440 -47.78 -19.11 57.74
N ASP A 441 -48.67 -19.64 56.92
CA ASP A 441 -49.31 -20.96 57.04
C ASP A 441 -49.93 -21.32 55.67
N ASP A 442 -50.32 -22.57 55.41
CA ASP A 442 -49.41 -23.64 54.95
C ASP A 442 -50.21 -24.65 54.09
N GLU A 443 -49.70 -25.10 52.93
CA GLU A 443 -50.29 -26.26 52.21
C GLU A 443 -49.21 -27.21 51.63
N VAL A 444 -48.86 -28.20 52.47
CA VAL A 444 -48.49 -29.59 52.15
C VAL A 444 -47.67 -29.87 50.87
N MET A 445 -46.36 -29.65 50.96
CA MET A 445 -45.33 -30.43 50.25
C MET A 445 -44.05 -30.35 51.08
N ASP A 446 -43.51 -31.47 51.60
CA ASP A 446 -42.53 -31.46 52.72
C ASP A 446 -41.41 -30.41 52.51
N PRO A 447 -41.49 -29.27 53.24
CA PRO A 447 -40.62 -28.15 52.96
C PRO A 447 -39.22 -28.39 53.53
N LYS A 448 -39.03 -29.30 54.49
CA LYS A 448 -37.71 -29.60 55.08
C LYS A 448 -36.86 -30.42 54.13
N VAL A 449 -37.42 -31.45 53.49
CA VAL A 449 -36.70 -32.25 52.50
C VAL A 449 -36.39 -31.40 51.27
N SER A 450 -37.41 -30.74 50.70
CA SER A 450 -37.22 -29.94 49.49
C SER A 450 -36.31 -28.72 49.70
N ALA A 451 -36.38 -28.03 50.86
CA ALA A 451 -35.46 -26.92 51.14
C ALA A 451 -34.03 -27.40 51.43
N ARG A 452 -33.83 -28.57 52.05
CA ARG A 452 -32.50 -29.16 52.26
C ARG A 452 -31.85 -29.52 50.93
N GLU A 453 -32.58 -30.18 50.03
CA GLU A 453 -32.11 -30.53 48.69
C GLU A 453 -31.82 -29.27 47.84
N LYS A 454 -32.72 -28.27 47.86
CA LYS A 454 -32.50 -26.97 47.20
C LYS A 454 -31.31 -26.20 47.79
N LYS A 455 -31.05 -26.31 49.10
CA LYS A 455 -29.84 -25.75 49.73
C LYS A 455 -28.60 -26.51 49.25
N GLU A 456 -28.58 -27.83 49.34
CA GLU A 456 -27.43 -28.65 48.95
C GLU A 456 -27.09 -28.47 47.47
N ARG A 457 -28.08 -28.36 46.58
CA ARG A 457 -27.87 -28.06 45.15
C ARG A 457 -27.27 -26.67 44.93
N ARG A 458 -27.67 -25.66 45.72
CA ARG A 458 -27.05 -24.32 45.69
C ARG A 458 -25.63 -24.35 46.24
N GLU A 459 -25.39 -25.03 47.35
CA GLU A 459 -24.10 -25.18 48.01
C GLU A 459 -23.10 -25.94 47.12
N ARG A 460 -23.55 -27.00 46.43
CA ARG A 460 -22.80 -27.73 45.41
C ARG A 460 -22.45 -26.83 44.21
N ALA A 461 -23.41 -26.07 43.68
CA ALA A 461 -23.17 -25.16 42.56
C ALA A 461 -22.25 -23.97 42.92
N VAL A 462 -22.32 -23.46 44.16
CA VAL A 462 -21.39 -22.45 44.67
C VAL A 462 -19.99 -23.04 44.81
N LYS A 463 -19.84 -24.19 45.48
CA LYS A 463 -18.55 -24.87 45.65
C LYS A 463 -17.92 -25.29 44.32
N GLU A 464 -18.72 -25.72 43.35
CA GLU A 464 -18.28 -26.01 41.98
C GLU A 464 -17.75 -24.73 41.31
N ARG A 465 -18.50 -23.63 41.35
CA ARG A 465 -18.06 -22.33 40.81
C ARG A 465 -16.81 -21.78 41.52
N GLU A 466 -16.71 -21.92 42.83
CA GLU A 466 -15.52 -21.56 43.61
C GLU A 466 -14.32 -22.42 43.20
N SER A 467 -14.50 -23.72 42.98
CA SER A 467 -13.43 -24.60 42.49
C SER A 467 -12.99 -24.26 41.06
N GLN A 468 -13.92 -23.86 40.19
CA GLN A 468 -13.62 -23.39 38.83
C GLN A 468 -12.84 -22.06 38.86
N VAL A 469 -13.26 -21.10 39.68
CA VAL A 469 -12.54 -19.81 39.86
C VAL A 469 -11.17 -20.02 40.49
N LEU A 470 -11.02 -20.95 41.44
CA LEU A 470 -9.72 -21.30 42.00
C LEU A 470 -8.80 -21.98 40.98
N ALA A 471 -9.32 -22.86 40.12
CA ALA A 471 -8.56 -23.48 39.04
C ALA A 471 -8.16 -22.47 37.95
N GLU A 472 -9.08 -21.60 37.53
CA GLU A 472 -8.81 -20.51 36.59
C GLU A 472 -7.74 -19.56 37.16
N LYS A 473 -7.87 -19.18 38.44
CA LYS A 473 -6.85 -18.37 39.11
C LYS A 473 -5.50 -19.09 39.18
N GLN A 474 -5.47 -20.38 39.51
CA GLN A 474 -4.21 -21.14 39.52
C GLN A 474 -3.57 -21.21 38.12
N LEU A 475 -4.35 -21.33 37.05
CA LEU A 475 -3.82 -21.28 35.68
C LEU A 475 -3.26 -19.89 35.34
N LEU A 476 -3.95 -18.81 35.74
CA LEU A 476 -3.48 -17.43 35.57
C LEU A 476 -2.22 -17.15 36.40
N ASP A 477 -2.19 -17.52 37.69
CA ASP A 477 -1.03 -17.37 38.58
C ASP A 477 0.17 -18.14 37.99
N ASN A 478 -0.02 -19.38 37.51
CA ASN A 478 1.03 -20.15 36.82
C ASN A 478 1.49 -19.51 35.49
N GLN A 479 0.58 -18.91 34.71
CA GLN A 479 0.92 -18.22 33.46
C GLN A 479 1.70 -16.92 33.74
N ILE A 480 1.29 -16.17 34.76
CA ILE A 480 2.01 -14.99 35.26
C ILE A 480 3.40 -15.39 35.71
N ASP A 481 3.56 -16.45 36.49
CA ASP A 481 4.89 -16.89 36.95
C ASP A 481 5.78 -17.43 35.84
N ARG A 482 5.24 -18.11 34.83
CA ARG A 482 5.99 -18.45 33.61
C ARG A 482 6.45 -17.20 32.85
N SER A 483 5.57 -16.20 32.70
CA SER A 483 5.94 -14.94 32.03
C SER A 483 6.97 -14.12 32.82
N ARG A 484 6.86 -14.10 34.16
CA ARG A 484 7.75 -13.40 35.09
C ARG A 484 9.13 -14.06 35.16
N THR A 485 9.18 -15.39 35.23
CA THR A 485 10.45 -16.13 35.21
C THR A 485 11.13 -16.06 33.84
N GLY A 486 10.36 -16.08 32.74
CA GLY A 486 10.87 -15.80 31.39
C GLY A 486 11.44 -14.38 31.26
N LEU A 487 10.68 -13.35 31.64
CA LEU A 487 11.12 -11.96 31.58
C LEU A 487 12.41 -11.72 32.38
N ASN A 488 12.44 -12.16 33.65
CA ASN A 488 13.64 -12.04 34.50
C ASN A 488 14.85 -12.79 33.90
N ARG A 489 14.62 -13.93 33.24
CA ARG A 489 15.66 -14.69 32.56
C ARG A 489 16.22 -13.90 31.37
N GLU A 490 15.35 -13.46 30.44
CA GLU A 490 15.78 -12.66 29.29
C GLU A 490 16.47 -11.34 29.70
N GLU A 491 16.02 -10.72 30.79
CA GLU A 491 16.66 -9.53 31.37
C GLU A 491 18.09 -9.83 31.83
N ASN A 492 18.30 -10.91 32.59
CA ASN A 492 19.65 -11.36 32.99
C ASN A 492 20.52 -11.74 31.77
N GLU A 493 19.92 -12.33 30.72
CA GLU A 493 20.63 -12.63 29.45
C GLU A 493 21.03 -11.35 28.70
N ARG A 494 20.16 -10.33 28.66
CA ARG A 494 20.44 -9.02 28.06
C ARG A 494 21.52 -8.25 28.83
N GLU A 495 21.47 -8.24 30.16
CA GLU A 495 22.52 -7.66 31.01
C GLU A 495 23.87 -8.32 30.77
N PHE A 496 23.90 -9.66 30.70
CA PHE A 496 25.12 -10.42 30.47
C PHE A 496 25.67 -10.23 29.05
N LEU A 497 24.81 -10.18 28.03
CA LEU A 497 25.22 -9.85 26.66
C LEU A 497 25.73 -8.41 26.54
N SER A 498 25.16 -7.45 27.28
CA SER A 498 25.65 -6.07 27.34
C SER A 498 27.05 -5.99 27.95
N LEU A 499 27.28 -6.70 29.07
CA LEU A 499 28.61 -6.86 29.67
C LEU A 499 29.62 -7.46 28.65
N LEU A 500 29.23 -8.48 27.89
CA LEU A 500 30.09 -9.08 26.87
C LEU A 500 30.43 -8.10 25.74
N VAL A 501 29.49 -7.26 25.31
CA VAL A 501 29.74 -6.19 24.32
C VAL A 501 30.70 -5.12 24.87
N ASP A 502 30.56 -4.75 26.14
CA ASP A 502 31.42 -3.76 26.79
C ASP A 502 32.85 -4.27 26.96
N ALA A 503 33.02 -5.48 27.51
CA ALA A 503 34.32 -6.01 27.92
C ALA A 503 35.02 -6.82 26.81
N VAL A 504 34.31 -7.74 26.15
CA VAL A 504 34.88 -8.76 25.27
C VAL A 504 34.80 -8.31 23.81
N ARG A 505 35.93 -7.78 23.30
CA ARG A 505 36.00 -7.15 21.97
C ARG A 505 36.86 -7.91 20.95
N GLU A 506 37.68 -8.86 21.40
CA GLU A 506 38.55 -9.65 20.53
C GLU A 506 37.85 -10.93 20.06
N PRO A 507 37.73 -11.20 18.75
CA PRO A 507 36.99 -12.35 18.23
C PRO A 507 37.70 -13.71 18.43
N LEU A 508 38.88 -13.71 19.06
CA LEU A 508 39.67 -14.90 19.39
C LEU A 508 39.90 -15.06 20.91
N ALA A 509 39.22 -14.25 21.73
CA ALA A 509 39.27 -14.36 23.18
C ALA A 509 38.67 -15.70 23.67
N THR A 510 39.26 -16.26 24.72
CA THR A 510 38.75 -17.48 25.38
C THR A 510 38.04 -17.11 26.68
N TRP A 511 37.17 -17.98 27.18
CA TRP A 511 36.53 -17.76 28.48
C TRP A 511 37.58 -17.53 29.59
N GLU A 512 38.70 -18.24 29.52
CA GLU A 512 39.79 -18.15 30.48
C GLU A 512 40.61 -16.85 30.38
N SER A 513 40.82 -16.30 29.16
CA SER A 513 41.53 -15.02 29.00
C SER A 513 40.73 -13.85 29.55
N GLU A 514 39.42 -13.85 29.34
CA GLU A 514 38.54 -12.77 29.77
C GLU A 514 38.06 -12.93 31.21
N LEU A 515 38.27 -14.08 31.86
CA LEU A 515 37.71 -14.36 33.19
C LEU A 515 38.17 -13.35 34.25
N SER A 516 39.39 -12.83 34.16
CA SER A 516 39.91 -11.77 35.03
C SER A 516 39.19 -10.44 34.82
N HIS A 517 38.99 -10.04 33.56
CA HIS A 517 38.32 -8.80 33.17
C HIS A 517 36.81 -8.86 33.46
N LEU A 518 36.17 -10.00 33.23
CA LEU A 518 34.77 -10.24 33.52
C LEU A 518 34.49 -10.21 35.03
N ASN A 519 35.31 -10.86 35.87
CA ASN A 519 35.14 -10.80 37.33
C ASN A 519 35.37 -9.41 37.94
N ALA A 520 35.98 -8.47 37.22
CA ALA A 520 36.13 -7.09 37.67
C ALA A 520 34.82 -6.27 37.56
N ASP A 521 33.85 -6.71 36.75
CA ASP A 521 32.56 -6.03 36.59
C ASP A 521 31.50 -6.61 37.56
N PRO A 522 30.85 -5.77 38.40
CA PRO A 522 29.78 -6.21 39.30
C PRO A 522 28.62 -6.94 38.61
N ARG A 523 28.36 -6.69 37.32
CA ARG A 523 27.33 -7.38 36.54
C ARG A 523 27.64 -8.87 36.39
N PHE A 524 28.91 -9.25 36.27
CA PHE A 524 29.33 -10.65 36.13
C PHE A 524 29.08 -11.46 37.40
N THR A 525 29.39 -10.86 38.55
CA THR A 525 29.27 -11.48 39.88
C THR A 525 27.85 -11.44 40.43
N THR A 526 27.04 -10.46 40.02
CA THR A 526 25.62 -10.32 40.39
C THR A 526 24.68 -11.13 39.47
N SER A 527 25.13 -11.48 38.25
CA SER A 527 24.32 -12.22 37.27
C SER A 527 23.78 -13.53 37.82
N ARG A 528 22.45 -13.72 37.72
CA ARG A 528 21.76 -14.94 38.21
C ARG A 528 21.81 -16.11 37.23
N LEU A 529 22.57 -15.98 36.13
CA LEU A 529 22.64 -16.99 35.08
C LEU A 529 23.52 -18.19 35.49
N PRO A 530 23.07 -19.44 35.22
CA PRO A 530 23.90 -20.63 35.36
C PRO A 530 25.20 -20.54 34.55
N MET A 531 26.29 -21.10 35.08
CA MET A 531 27.63 -21.03 34.47
C MET A 531 27.64 -21.55 33.01
N ASN A 532 27.00 -22.70 32.76
CA ASN A 532 26.90 -23.29 31.41
C ASN A 532 26.18 -22.35 30.42
N HIS A 533 25.23 -21.55 30.90
CA HIS A 533 24.52 -20.61 30.05
C HIS A 533 25.33 -19.32 29.81
N ARG A 534 26.07 -18.83 30.80
CA ARG A 534 27.06 -17.76 30.62
C ARG A 534 28.17 -18.15 29.62
N LEU A 535 28.66 -19.38 29.70
CA LEU A 535 29.59 -19.97 28.71
C LEU A 535 28.97 -20.01 27.31
N HIS A 536 27.72 -20.47 27.17
CA HIS A 536 27.01 -20.48 25.88
C HIS A 536 26.88 -19.08 25.29
N LEU A 537 26.42 -18.09 26.07
CA LEU A 537 26.30 -16.69 25.62
C LEU A 537 27.66 -16.07 25.25
N PHE A 538 28.73 -16.41 25.99
CA PHE A 538 30.09 -16.00 25.64
C PHE A 538 30.52 -16.57 24.29
N HIS A 539 30.39 -17.89 24.08
CA HIS A 539 30.76 -18.50 22.80
C HIS A 539 29.90 -17.98 21.64
N GLN A 540 28.61 -17.74 21.86
CA GLN A 540 27.71 -17.13 20.87
C GLN A 540 28.14 -15.69 20.52
N HIS A 541 28.56 -14.90 21.51
CA HIS A 541 29.11 -13.55 21.29
C HIS A 541 30.43 -13.58 20.52
N ILE A 542 31.36 -14.46 20.88
CA ILE A 542 32.62 -14.67 20.15
C ILE A 542 32.37 -15.10 18.70
N SER A 543 31.40 -15.99 18.44
CA SER A 543 31.01 -16.35 17.06
C SER A 543 30.47 -15.15 16.28
N ARG A 544 29.54 -14.36 16.85
CA ARG A 544 29.04 -13.12 16.23
C ARG A 544 30.18 -12.13 15.91
N LEU A 545 31.16 -11.99 16.79
CA LEU A 545 32.35 -11.15 16.56
C LEU A 545 33.22 -11.72 15.42
N ARG A 546 33.48 -13.04 15.39
CA ARG A 546 34.18 -13.69 14.27
C ARG A 546 33.43 -13.49 12.96
N GLU A 547 32.14 -13.79 12.91
CA GLU A 547 31.29 -13.61 11.72
C GLU A 547 31.31 -12.17 11.21
N LYS A 548 31.26 -11.17 12.11
CA LYS A 548 31.37 -9.75 11.73
C LYS A 548 32.72 -9.43 11.09
N HIS A 549 33.82 -9.97 11.63
CA HIS A 549 35.14 -9.79 11.02
C HIS A 549 35.31 -10.61 9.73
N LEU A 550 34.73 -11.81 9.64
CA LEU A 550 34.74 -12.64 8.43
C LEU A 550 33.95 -11.97 7.30
N LYS A 551 32.73 -11.47 7.55
CA LYS A 551 31.94 -10.70 6.57
C LYS A 551 32.70 -9.46 6.07
N ASN A 552 33.45 -8.77 6.95
CA ASN A 552 34.31 -7.66 6.55
C ASN A 552 35.54 -8.11 5.72
N LEU A 553 36.10 -9.29 5.98
CA LEU A 553 37.18 -9.89 5.19
C LEU A 553 36.68 -10.37 3.82
N HIS A 554 35.51 -11.00 3.78
CA HIS A 554 34.79 -11.42 2.57
C HIS A 554 34.43 -10.24 1.67
N ALA A 555 34.11 -9.07 2.24
CA ALA A 555 33.93 -7.83 1.48
C ALA A 555 35.25 -7.36 0.82
N ILE A 556 36.39 -7.52 1.49
CA ILE A 556 37.72 -7.24 0.92
C ILE A 556 38.08 -8.30 -0.15
N PHE A 557 37.74 -9.57 0.05
CA PHE A 557 37.88 -10.58 -0.99
C PHE A 557 37.04 -10.23 -2.22
N SER A 558 35.77 -9.85 -2.05
CA SER A 558 34.86 -9.44 -3.13
C SER A 558 35.40 -8.28 -3.96
N SER A 559 36.06 -7.29 -3.35
CA SER A 559 36.66 -6.16 -4.06
C SER A 559 37.92 -6.51 -4.87
N HIS A 560 38.60 -7.61 -4.54
CA HIS A 560 39.81 -8.08 -5.23
C HIS A 560 39.58 -9.32 -6.13
N ALA A 561 38.49 -10.06 -5.92
CA ALA A 561 38.08 -11.25 -6.67
C ALA A 561 36.70 -11.04 -7.32
N PRO A 562 36.57 -10.16 -8.32
CA PRO A 562 35.29 -9.93 -8.99
C PRO A 562 34.77 -11.19 -9.71
N SER A 563 35.66 -12.06 -10.20
CA SER A 563 35.29 -13.34 -10.83
C SER A 563 35.18 -14.48 -9.80
N LEU A 564 34.38 -15.49 -10.11
CA LEU A 564 34.42 -16.80 -9.43
C LEU A 564 35.72 -17.58 -9.75
N SER A 565 36.38 -17.26 -10.86
CA SER A 565 37.66 -17.87 -11.27
C SER A 565 38.92 -17.22 -10.70
N THR A 566 38.84 -16.17 -9.87
CA THR A 566 40.03 -15.52 -9.32
C THR A 566 40.73 -16.44 -8.30
N PRO A 567 42.00 -16.86 -8.52
CA PRO A 567 42.72 -17.70 -7.58
C PRO A 567 43.27 -16.87 -6.40
N PHE A 568 43.48 -17.51 -5.25
CA PHE A 568 44.05 -16.87 -4.05
C PHE A 568 45.40 -16.17 -4.33
N THR A 569 46.22 -16.73 -5.22
CA THR A 569 47.52 -16.19 -5.64
C THR A 569 47.44 -14.86 -6.40
N ALA A 570 46.27 -14.47 -6.92
CA ALA A 570 46.07 -13.18 -7.58
C ALA A 570 45.69 -12.04 -6.62
N LEU A 571 45.43 -12.34 -5.34
CA LEU A 571 45.04 -11.36 -4.34
C LEU A 571 46.23 -10.52 -3.85
N PRO A 572 46.03 -9.24 -3.46
CA PRO A 572 47.07 -8.42 -2.83
C PRO A 572 47.27 -8.82 -1.35
N LEU A 573 47.83 -10.01 -1.11
CA LEU A 573 47.91 -10.65 0.20
C LEU A 573 48.51 -9.76 1.29
N SER A 574 49.52 -8.94 0.98
CA SER A 574 50.13 -7.99 1.93
C SER A 574 49.14 -6.91 2.40
N SER A 575 48.29 -6.40 1.51
CA SER A 575 47.24 -5.43 1.85
C SER A 575 46.10 -6.08 2.64
N ILE A 576 45.72 -7.30 2.27
CA ILE A 576 44.68 -8.06 2.98
C ILE A 576 45.15 -8.43 4.39
N GLN A 577 46.37 -8.93 4.56
CA GLN A 577 46.94 -9.29 5.87
C GLN A 577 47.18 -8.07 6.79
N ALA A 578 47.32 -6.87 6.22
CA ALA A 578 47.39 -5.61 6.97
C ALA A 578 46.01 -5.01 7.31
N SER A 579 44.91 -5.60 6.82
CA SER A 579 43.56 -5.11 7.10
C SER A 579 43.11 -5.43 8.52
N LEU A 580 42.31 -4.54 9.13
CA LEU A 580 41.78 -4.73 10.49
C LEU A 580 41.04 -6.09 10.68
N PRO A 581 40.22 -6.59 9.73
CA PRO A 581 39.63 -7.92 9.84
C PRO A 581 40.66 -9.05 9.90
N ALA A 582 41.69 -9.04 9.04
CA ALA A 582 42.72 -10.07 9.02
C ALA A 582 43.61 -10.04 10.27
N ILE A 583 43.91 -8.84 10.80
CA ILE A 583 44.64 -8.68 12.07
C ILE A 583 43.81 -9.24 13.24
N LYS A 584 42.52 -8.89 13.34
CA LYS A 584 41.64 -9.38 14.42
C LYS A 584 41.39 -10.89 14.38
N LEU A 585 41.49 -11.51 13.20
CA LEU A 585 41.37 -12.97 13.01
C LEU A 585 42.72 -13.70 12.98
N ASP A 586 43.83 -13.06 13.39
CA ASP A 586 45.20 -13.64 13.44
C ASP A 586 45.81 -14.04 12.08
N PHE A 587 45.10 -13.81 10.97
CA PHE A 587 45.54 -14.12 9.60
C PHE A 587 46.76 -13.32 9.13
N GLN A 588 47.18 -12.28 9.87
CA GLN A 588 48.40 -11.51 9.60
C GLN A 588 49.68 -12.37 9.60
N ARG A 589 49.75 -13.43 10.42
CA ARG A 589 50.99 -14.21 10.58
C ARG A 589 51.29 -15.04 9.33
N ALA A 590 52.55 -15.08 8.88
CA ALA A 590 52.95 -15.89 7.73
C ALA A 590 52.61 -17.40 7.88
N ALA A 591 52.66 -17.92 9.11
CA ALA A 591 52.25 -19.30 9.43
C ALA A 591 50.72 -19.54 9.30
N ARG A 592 49.91 -18.49 9.31
CA ARG A 592 48.45 -18.51 9.11
C ARG A 592 48.04 -18.30 7.65
N ARG A 593 48.99 -18.13 6.71
CA ARG A 593 48.67 -17.91 5.28
C ARG A 593 47.75 -19.01 4.74
N LYS A 594 48.02 -20.28 5.07
CA LYS A 594 47.15 -21.39 4.67
C LYS A 594 45.73 -21.23 5.23
N ALA A 595 45.56 -20.85 6.49
CA ALA A 595 44.23 -20.64 7.06
C ALA A 595 43.46 -19.48 6.40
N LEU A 596 44.16 -18.48 5.85
CA LEU A 596 43.55 -17.40 5.04
C LEU A 596 43.19 -17.88 3.62
N GLU A 597 43.93 -18.84 3.08
CA GLU A 597 43.68 -19.52 1.80
C GLU A 597 42.48 -20.49 1.92
N ASP A 598 42.47 -21.35 2.95
CA ASP A 598 41.37 -22.25 3.32
C ASP A 598 40.05 -21.47 3.50
N GLU A 599 40.10 -20.28 4.12
CA GLU A 599 38.98 -19.35 4.32
C GLU A 599 38.52 -18.70 3.00
N PHE A 600 39.46 -18.21 2.17
CA PHE A 600 39.14 -17.66 0.85
C PHE A 600 38.48 -18.70 -0.05
N GLU A 601 39.00 -19.93 -0.07
CA GLU A 601 38.35 -21.03 -0.80
C GLU A 601 36.95 -21.33 -0.24
N SER A 602 36.75 -21.27 1.08
CA SER A 602 35.45 -21.52 1.69
C SER A 602 34.42 -20.47 1.26
N TRP A 603 34.80 -19.20 1.32
CA TRP A 603 34.02 -18.08 0.80
C TRP A 603 33.72 -18.22 -0.70
N GLN A 604 34.71 -18.59 -1.52
CA GLN A 604 34.52 -18.74 -2.96
C GLN A 604 33.65 -19.97 -3.30
N ARG A 605 33.71 -21.07 -2.52
CA ARG A 605 32.79 -22.22 -2.63
C ARG A 605 31.34 -21.81 -2.33
N GLU A 606 31.12 -21.13 -1.21
CA GLU A 606 29.79 -20.62 -0.80
C GLU A 606 29.22 -19.66 -1.87
N ARG A 607 30.03 -18.71 -2.34
CA ARG A 607 29.68 -17.77 -3.40
C ARG A 607 29.37 -18.46 -4.73
N THR A 608 30.10 -19.51 -5.09
CA THR A 608 29.84 -20.31 -6.31
C THR A 608 28.53 -21.09 -6.19
N LEU A 609 28.23 -21.65 -5.02
CA LEU A 609 26.97 -22.33 -4.73
C LEU A 609 25.78 -21.35 -4.82
N ALA A 610 25.88 -20.17 -4.20
CA ALA A 610 24.87 -19.12 -4.29
C ALA A 610 24.65 -18.65 -5.74
N ALA A 611 25.73 -18.37 -6.48
CA ALA A 611 25.64 -18.03 -7.90
C ALA A 611 25.00 -19.15 -8.74
N ARG A 612 25.22 -20.43 -8.40
CA ARG A 612 24.58 -21.56 -9.09
C ARG A 612 23.10 -21.69 -8.74
N GLN A 613 22.68 -21.37 -7.51
CA GLN A 613 21.26 -21.25 -7.17
C GLN A 613 20.59 -20.12 -7.96
N GLU A 614 21.19 -18.92 -8.01
CA GLU A 614 20.72 -17.81 -8.85
C GLU A 614 20.62 -18.19 -10.33
N PHE A 615 21.61 -18.93 -10.86
CA PHE A 615 21.60 -19.45 -12.23
C PHE A 615 20.46 -20.44 -12.47
N ASN A 616 20.19 -21.37 -11.55
CA ASN A 616 19.06 -22.29 -11.69
C ASN A 616 17.72 -21.53 -11.65
N THR A 617 17.57 -20.52 -10.79
CA THR A 617 16.40 -19.63 -10.76
C THR A 617 16.24 -18.86 -12.06
N MET A 618 17.34 -18.35 -12.63
CA MET A 618 17.36 -17.66 -13.93
C MET A 618 16.82 -18.53 -15.07
N LEU A 619 17.16 -19.82 -15.10
CA LEU A 619 16.63 -20.75 -16.10
C LEU A 619 15.10 -20.96 -15.95
N ALA A 620 14.60 -20.98 -14.71
CA ALA A 620 13.18 -21.15 -14.39
C ALA A 620 12.32 -19.89 -14.58
N GLU A 621 12.88 -18.70 -14.40
CA GLU A 621 12.22 -17.42 -14.73
C GLU A 621 12.06 -17.21 -16.24
N ASN A 622 12.86 -17.91 -17.05
CA ASN A 622 12.96 -17.64 -18.47
C ASN A 622 11.88 -18.37 -19.29
N SER A 623 10.82 -17.63 -19.62
CA SER A 623 9.71 -18.15 -20.44
C SER A 623 10.08 -18.75 -21.81
N PHE A 624 11.23 -18.40 -22.40
CA PHE A 624 11.71 -19.04 -23.64
C PHE A 624 12.21 -20.46 -23.36
N LEU A 625 12.99 -20.63 -22.29
CA LEU A 625 13.44 -21.95 -21.81
C LEU A 625 12.26 -22.82 -21.38
N GLU A 626 11.33 -22.26 -20.61
CA GLU A 626 10.11 -22.96 -20.20
C GLU A 626 9.31 -23.44 -21.42
N PHE A 627 9.02 -22.55 -22.38
CA PHE A 627 8.20 -22.89 -23.53
C PHE A 627 8.87 -23.97 -24.39
N TRP A 628 10.13 -23.76 -24.80
CA TRP A 628 10.79 -24.67 -25.73
C TRP A 628 11.29 -25.97 -25.09
N GLY A 629 11.73 -25.93 -23.83
CA GLY A 629 12.07 -27.13 -23.07
C GLY A 629 10.87 -28.05 -22.87
N ARG A 630 9.70 -27.48 -22.53
CA ARG A 630 8.43 -28.23 -22.47
C ARG A 630 7.97 -28.66 -23.88
N ALA A 631 8.10 -27.83 -24.91
CA ALA A 631 7.68 -28.17 -26.27
C ALA A 631 8.47 -29.33 -26.89
N ASN A 632 9.77 -29.42 -26.64
CA ASN A 632 10.60 -30.55 -27.09
C ASN A 632 10.17 -31.88 -26.41
N LYS A 633 9.44 -31.81 -25.29
CA LYS A 633 8.85 -32.96 -24.58
C LYS A 633 7.44 -33.33 -25.07
N MET A 634 6.83 -32.60 -26.01
CA MET A 634 5.57 -32.99 -26.69
C MET A 634 5.78 -34.12 -27.72
N GLY A 635 6.56 -35.13 -27.35
CA GLY A 635 7.04 -36.22 -28.21
C GLY A 635 7.12 -37.58 -27.54
N GLY A 636 6.52 -37.76 -26.36
CA GLY A 636 6.21 -39.09 -25.82
C GLY A 636 5.06 -39.75 -26.59
N GLU A 637 4.95 -41.07 -26.48
CA GLU A 637 3.94 -41.88 -27.18
C GLU A 637 2.50 -41.43 -26.87
N GLY A 638 1.63 -41.40 -27.89
CA GLY A 638 0.17 -41.32 -27.70
C GLY A 638 -0.58 -40.25 -28.50
N ILE A 639 0.07 -39.30 -29.18
CA ILE A 639 -0.61 -38.25 -29.97
C ILE A 639 -0.09 -38.21 -31.41
N ASP A 640 -0.64 -39.09 -32.24
CA ASP A 640 -0.67 -38.96 -33.71
C ASP A 640 -1.99 -38.29 -34.13
N GLY A 641 -2.24 -37.12 -33.55
CA GLY A 641 -3.47 -36.34 -33.71
C GLY A 641 -3.14 -34.98 -34.31
N GLY A 642 -3.13 -34.90 -35.64
CA GLY A 642 -3.11 -33.61 -36.33
C GLY A 642 -4.38 -32.83 -36.00
N VAL A 643 -4.25 -31.53 -35.72
CA VAL A 643 -5.39 -30.65 -35.45
C VAL A 643 -6.26 -30.58 -36.71
N PRO A 644 -7.54 -31.02 -36.65
CA PRO A 644 -8.47 -30.79 -37.76
C PRO A 644 -8.65 -29.28 -37.93
N ALA A 645 -8.55 -28.81 -39.16
CA ALA A 645 -9.15 -27.53 -39.53
C ALA A 645 -10.58 -27.85 -39.99
N ASP A 646 -11.58 -27.23 -39.35
CA ASP A 646 -12.97 -27.38 -39.77
C ASP A 646 -13.13 -26.82 -41.20
N GLU A 647 -13.53 -27.68 -42.14
CA GLU A 647 -13.87 -27.28 -43.51
C GLU A 647 -15.30 -26.73 -43.54
N GLU A 648 -15.46 -25.42 -43.76
CA GLU A 648 -16.73 -24.85 -44.22
C GLU A 648 -16.53 -23.75 -45.28
N GLY A 649 -16.46 -24.18 -46.54
CA GLY A 649 -16.96 -23.46 -47.73
C GLY A 649 -16.34 -22.11 -48.14
N GLY A 650 -15.58 -22.11 -49.25
CA GLY A 650 -15.24 -20.89 -50.01
C GLY A 650 -14.33 -21.18 -51.21
N ASP A 651 -14.79 -20.87 -52.41
CA ASP A 651 -14.09 -21.10 -53.69
C ASP A 651 -13.06 -19.99 -54.04
N GLU A 652 -12.16 -20.30 -54.99
CA GLU A 652 -11.30 -19.40 -55.82
C GLU A 652 -10.32 -18.47 -55.04
N GLU A 653 -9.01 -18.43 -55.31
CA GLU A 653 -8.30 -18.20 -56.58
C GLU A 653 -6.77 -18.50 -56.39
N GLU A 654 -5.97 -18.56 -57.46
CA GLU A 654 -4.52 -18.86 -57.36
C GLU A 654 -3.68 -17.70 -56.77
N GLY A 655 -2.83 -17.99 -55.78
CA GLY A 655 -1.91 -17.02 -55.18
C GLY A 655 -0.62 -17.66 -54.66
N GLU A 656 0.50 -17.45 -55.35
CA GLU A 656 1.82 -18.01 -55.00
C GLU A 656 2.36 -17.37 -53.70
N GLY A 657 2.29 -18.10 -52.59
CA GLY A 657 2.78 -17.63 -51.29
C GLY A 657 3.03 -18.77 -50.30
N GLY A 658 4.29 -19.19 -50.14
CA GLY A 658 4.71 -20.34 -49.33
C GLY A 658 4.59 -20.16 -47.80
N GLY A 659 3.38 -19.91 -47.30
CA GLY A 659 3.05 -19.79 -45.87
C GLY A 659 2.99 -21.12 -45.13
N GLY A 660 4.08 -21.89 -45.15
CA GLY A 660 4.15 -23.19 -44.48
C GLY A 660 3.87 -23.08 -42.98
N LYS A 661 2.82 -23.78 -42.50
CA LYS A 661 2.48 -23.90 -41.07
C LYS A 661 3.59 -24.70 -40.36
N ALA A 662 4.65 -24.02 -39.92
CA ALA A 662 5.78 -24.63 -39.23
C ALA A 662 5.32 -25.27 -37.92
N ASP A 663 5.30 -26.61 -37.90
CA ASP A 663 4.95 -27.40 -36.72
C ASP A 663 5.84 -27.01 -35.54
N ILE A 664 5.22 -26.57 -34.44
CA ILE A 664 5.89 -26.15 -33.20
C ILE A 664 6.79 -27.28 -32.65
N LYS A 665 6.44 -28.55 -32.89
CA LYS A 665 7.22 -29.74 -32.52
C LYS A 665 8.47 -29.91 -33.40
N SER A 666 8.44 -29.47 -34.65
CA SER A 666 9.61 -29.44 -35.54
C SER A 666 10.56 -28.29 -35.17
N LEU A 667 10.02 -27.10 -34.87
CA LEU A 667 10.79 -25.96 -34.36
C LEU A 667 11.44 -26.28 -33.00
N ALA A 668 10.71 -26.90 -32.07
CA ALA A 668 11.23 -27.25 -30.74
C ALA A 668 12.39 -28.26 -30.78
N LYS A 669 12.45 -29.11 -31.82
CA LYS A 669 13.59 -30.01 -32.08
C LYS A 669 14.76 -29.35 -32.81
N ALA A 670 14.51 -28.22 -33.49
CA ALA A 670 15.52 -27.47 -34.24
C ALA A 670 16.27 -26.42 -33.40
N ILE A 671 15.82 -26.14 -32.16
CA ILE A 671 16.46 -25.19 -31.26
C ILE A 671 17.77 -25.78 -30.70
N ASP A 672 18.85 -25.41 -31.37
CA ASP A 672 20.22 -25.57 -30.88
C ASP A 672 20.44 -24.71 -29.62
N VAL A 673 21.31 -25.17 -28.72
CA VAL A 673 21.65 -24.45 -27.48
C VAL A 673 22.31 -23.10 -27.79
N ARG A 674 22.90 -22.92 -28.98
CA ARG A 674 23.34 -21.61 -29.49
C ARG A 674 22.24 -20.56 -29.58
N GLU A 675 20.97 -20.94 -29.70
CA GLU A 675 19.85 -20.00 -29.65
C GLU A 675 19.48 -19.65 -28.21
N VAL A 676 19.47 -20.63 -27.31
CA VAL A 676 19.32 -20.42 -25.87
C VAL A 676 20.43 -19.50 -25.35
N GLN A 677 21.68 -19.73 -25.74
CA GLN A 677 22.83 -18.87 -25.42
C GLN A 677 22.60 -17.42 -25.87
N ARG A 678 22.07 -17.18 -27.09
CA ARG A 678 21.70 -15.84 -27.58
C ARG A 678 20.59 -15.17 -26.75
N VAL A 679 19.69 -15.93 -26.14
CA VAL A 679 18.67 -15.41 -25.22
C VAL A 679 19.28 -15.09 -23.85
N LEU A 680 20.20 -15.90 -23.35
CA LEU A 680 20.79 -15.77 -22.00
C LEU A 680 22.00 -14.82 -21.91
N GLN A 681 22.64 -14.48 -23.04
CA GLN A 681 23.90 -13.72 -23.11
C GLN A 681 23.94 -12.37 -22.35
N ASN A 682 22.79 -11.80 -22.01
CA ASN A 682 22.67 -10.51 -21.32
C ASN A 682 22.35 -10.64 -19.80
N ASP A 683 22.03 -11.83 -19.29
CA ASP A 683 21.76 -12.01 -17.85
C ASP A 683 23.08 -12.12 -17.08
N LYS A 684 23.26 -11.27 -16.05
CA LYS A 684 24.45 -11.28 -15.18
C LYS A 684 24.72 -12.69 -14.60
N ARG A 685 23.67 -13.41 -14.21
CA ARG A 685 23.75 -14.75 -13.59
C ARG A 685 24.29 -15.78 -14.58
N TYR A 686 23.98 -15.62 -15.87
CA TYR A 686 24.58 -16.42 -16.94
C TYR A 686 26.06 -16.05 -17.17
N ILE A 687 26.37 -14.76 -17.24
CA ILE A 687 27.72 -14.19 -17.47
C ILE A 687 28.71 -14.59 -16.35
N MET A 688 28.28 -14.68 -15.09
CA MET A 688 29.13 -15.08 -13.95
C MET A 688 29.90 -16.40 -14.18
N PHE A 689 29.38 -17.29 -15.03
CA PHE A 689 29.97 -18.58 -15.37
C PHE A 689 30.70 -18.62 -16.73
N ASP A 690 31.06 -17.47 -17.32
CA ASP A 690 31.87 -17.40 -18.56
C ASP A 690 33.24 -18.09 -18.46
N HIS A 691 33.73 -18.34 -17.25
CA HIS A 691 34.99 -19.04 -17.00
C HIS A 691 34.88 -20.58 -17.12
N ILE A 692 33.67 -21.14 -17.15
CA ILE A 692 33.37 -22.56 -17.35
C ILE A 692 32.21 -22.72 -18.36
N PRO A 693 32.40 -22.32 -19.63
CA PRO A 693 31.32 -22.26 -20.61
C PRO A 693 30.71 -23.64 -20.90
N ASP A 694 31.51 -24.70 -20.87
CA ASP A 694 31.09 -26.08 -21.17
C ASP A 694 30.19 -26.65 -20.07
N GLU A 695 30.56 -26.48 -18.80
CA GLU A 695 29.73 -26.87 -17.65
C GLU A 695 28.42 -26.07 -17.64
N ARG A 696 28.50 -24.76 -17.87
CA ARG A 696 27.31 -23.89 -17.99
C ARG A 696 26.37 -24.37 -19.10
N GLU A 697 26.89 -24.77 -20.25
CA GLU A 697 26.08 -25.33 -21.34
C GLU A 697 25.46 -26.68 -20.94
N GLN A 698 26.21 -27.55 -20.26
CA GLN A 698 25.71 -28.81 -19.73
C GLN A 698 24.55 -28.59 -18.74
N TRP A 699 24.63 -27.59 -17.86
CA TRP A 699 23.56 -27.27 -16.90
C TRP A 699 22.28 -26.76 -17.59
N VAL A 700 22.41 -26.00 -18.67
CA VAL A 700 21.26 -25.58 -19.51
C VAL A 700 20.63 -26.78 -20.19
N ARG A 701 21.44 -27.68 -20.76
CA ARG A 701 20.98 -28.93 -21.39
C ARG A 701 20.28 -29.85 -20.38
N GLU A 702 20.83 -29.99 -19.18
CA GLU A 702 20.26 -30.76 -18.08
C GLU A 702 18.90 -30.18 -17.64
N TYR A 703 18.83 -28.87 -17.41
CA TYR A 703 17.57 -28.20 -17.04
C TYR A 703 16.47 -28.41 -18.10
N MET A 704 16.80 -28.22 -19.38
CA MET A 704 15.85 -28.49 -20.48
C MET A 704 15.47 -29.98 -20.58
N ALA A 705 16.35 -30.90 -20.16
CA ALA A 705 16.05 -32.33 -20.10
C ALA A 705 15.18 -32.71 -18.88
N GLN A 706 15.22 -31.96 -17.78
CA GLN A 706 14.39 -32.19 -16.58
C GLN A 706 12.98 -31.60 -16.69
N LEU A 707 12.74 -30.62 -17.56
CA LEU A 707 11.40 -30.08 -17.82
C LEU A 707 10.42 -31.19 -18.29
N SER A 708 9.19 -31.12 -17.78
CA SER A 708 8.10 -32.05 -18.11
C SER A 708 7.31 -31.58 -19.34
N ALA A 709 6.61 -32.51 -20.00
CA ALA A 709 5.69 -32.15 -21.08
C ALA A 709 4.59 -31.20 -20.57
N PRO A 710 4.14 -30.22 -21.38
CA PRO A 710 3.09 -29.30 -20.98
C PRO A 710 1.80 -30.08 -20.74
N LYS A 711 1.13 -29.81 -19.61
CA LYS A 711 -0.17 -30.41 -19.30
C LYS A 711 -1.20 -29.89 -20.29
N LEU A 712 -1.49 -30.68 -21.32
CA LEU A 712 -2.55 -30.43 -22.30
C LEU A 712 -3.87 -30.22 -21.54
N SER A 713 -4.51 -29.09 -21.78
CA SER A 713 -5.86 -28.82 -21.29
C SER A 713 -6.82 -29.74 -22.03
N VAL A 714 -7.32 -30.76 -21.33
CA VAL A 714 -8.34 -31.67 -21.86
C VAL A 714 -9.64 -30.91 -22.05
N HIS A 715 -9.83 -30.34 -23.25
CA HIS A 715 -11.15 -30.00 -23.73
C HIS A 715 -11.88 -31.31 -24.05
N VAL A 716 -12.73 -31.72 -23.11
CA VAL A 716 -13.77 -32.72 -23.38
C VAL A 716 -14.74 -32.11 -24.38
N ALA A 717 -14.97 -32.80 -25.49
CA ALA A 717 -15.96 -32.48 -26.51
C ALA A 717 -17.36 -32.97 -26.10
#